data_AF-A0A427XF64-F1
#
_entry.id   AF-A0A427XF64-F1
#
_cell.length_a   1.000
_cell.length_b   1.000
_cell.length_c   1.000
_cell.angle_alpha   90.00
_cell.angle_beta   90.00
_cell.angle_gamma   90.00
#
_symmetry.space_group_name_H-M   'P 1'
#
loop_
_entity.id
_entity.type
_entity.pdbx_description
1 polymer ?
#
loop_
_entity_poly.entity_id
_entity_poly.type
_entity_poly.pdbx_seq_one_letter_code
_entity_poly.pdbx_strand_id
1 'polypeptide(L)'
;MNGEIHQVESLKDGHHDHAVAAPGEGTLKRNIGPVGIVGLGLSIVNGWVAMSSTIVIGLGQGGTPIILYGLIGTSLVNAFVISTIAELAAAYPTAGGQYVWSAILGGALEDGDDEEQIEERRRTSKHPLSFIVGWSTVYEWIVIVAAVSIICSQAVWGLVTTFHPDFVIERWHVFLIFELVNTNSAIVNIFFLNRMPNIGTFFLVLSNLMFLAIIIVCPSTAKTHQSSSFVWTQWQNQTGWTNKFVVAATGLVNPAFIWSGVDGAVHIAEECLHSARTVPIALFASIGLGFVTGLGASIALLYSVQDFDAAASAELPFLTIIVQATRSNAAGVVFMVAFLFIVQIMTNSIQMASSRLIWSFARDKALPFSQKLSHISPTLRVPVLSILLSWSGVTILGLLYIGSATVYNSIISCCIILQNIAISVVAIQLMLKGRKMNPNRWLKLGWFGWVANSVTVVWTVFTTVMWLFPLTPKPTGSEMNYSVAVLGAMALIALLDWVFHARKHFHGPSKATLDAIEEENRIYQHHVTTLQDASYAKERGGTGANSFTTAFGASPAYVLPVSDDGGSSAEILRCFGGPSIGDIRSRLIRLIPQPPDGANSRDDRERLAIYNLMAHRFPADISEKAGRDMWEEIVEGRGPLWNGVGDDKKECIRAFLVHFQALNLRRAHKRFSFRNFSIGNGFLTGARDLFSNLPSAIFLFKAVAGVNESVQVIPIINTNRKSYTITIAAQLENGTKLVGQCNISHPAPEPAQPVTTLVRARSLAGAPGKPHRSHIRRGNRRDSRTFDTADTPMSTPERGATPFSYSYDGLEDENDAIGSSNISYTKGAVEVPLEARIEKLFYINLYGQEIFPMPNEDLFDAIEKRDVFVYSCGSLWTSIIPCLVLRGLASTIAQSKSLKAKVLLMNSVNDRETPDFTAMDYIDTIANMLRHFDIPVPMQTARNGPVIWETTSFITHLVYLEGCAVPVDEAAVQERGIKVVKIPSSVHRTPLGKTPMFSSPTVEWAMEQVVNHL
;
A
#
# COMPACT_ATOMS: atom_id res chain seq x y z
N MET A 1 34.09 -1.12 -51.93
CA MET A 1 33.43 -2.38 -51.50
C MET A 1 33.31 -2.30 -49.99
N ASN A 2 32.13 -2.63 -49.45
CA ASN A 2 31.76 -2.70 -48.02
C ASN A 2 31.06 -1.46 -47.46
N GLY A 3 29.79 -1.31 -47.82
CA GLY A 3 28.75 -0.82 -46.91
C GLY A 3 28.05 -2.02 -46.25
N GLU A 4 27.31 -1.75 -45.16
CA GLU A 4 26.51 -2.68 -44.33
C GLU A 4 27.21 -3.39 -43.15
N ILE A 5 27.70 -2.65 -42.14
CA ILE A 5 27.68 -3.07 -40.72
C ILE A 5 27.68 -1.82 -39.81
N HIS A 6 26.52 -1.20 -39.55
CA HIS A 6 26.37 -0.22 -38.45
C HIS A 6 24.92 -0.08 -37.92
N GLN A 7 24.12 -1.16 -37.96
CA GLN A 7 22.77 -1.20 -37.38
C GLN A 7 22.54 -2.45 -36.52
N VAL A 8 23.32 -2.67 -35.44
CA VAL A 8 22.94 -3.64 -34.36
C VAL A 8 23.44 -3.23 -32.95
N GLU A 9 23.91 -2.00 -32.71
CA GLU A 9 24.60 -1.68 -31.43
C GLU A 9 23.97 -0.58 -30.55
N SER A 10 22.64 -0.33 -30.67
CA SER A 10 21.95 0.62 -29.78
C SER A 10 20.73 0.06 -29.01
N LEU A 11 20.67 -1.25 -28.77
CA LEU A 11 19.55 -1.90 -28.05
C LEU A 11 19.99 -2.70 -26.81
N LYS A 12 21.05 -2.29 -26.11
CA LYS A 12 21.53 -3.02 -24.90
C LYS A 12 21.61 -2.24 -23.59
N ASP A 13 21.21 -0.97 -23.55
CA ASP A 13 21.14 -0.21 -22.29
C ASP A 13 19.69 0.14 -21.97
N GLY A 14 19.06 -0.71 -21.17
CA GLY A 14 17.66 -0.57 -20.76
C GLY A 14 17.24 -1.60 -19.72
N HIS A 15 18.05 -1.78 -18.67
CA HIS A 15 17.60 -2.50 -17.47
C HIS A 15 16.82 -1.51 -16.60
N HIS A 16 15.49 -1.60 -16.66
CA HIS A 16 14.57 -0.79 -15.88
C HIS A 16 14.68 -1.12 -14.39
N ASP A 17 15.58 -0.42 -13.70
CA ASP A 17 15.51 -0.22 -12.27
C ASP A 17 14.15 0.42 -11.92
N HIS A 18 13.36 -0.22 -11.05
CA HIS A 18 12.36 0.48 -10.23
C HIS A 18 13.06 1.31 -9.14
N ALA A 19 14.10 2.06 -9.51
CA ALA A 19 14.35 3.32 -8.88
C ALA A 19 13.11 4.17 -9.19
N VAL A 20 12.34 4.50 -8.15
CA VAL A 20 11.57 5.74 -8.16
C VAL A 20 12.56 6.78 -8.66
N ALA A 21 12.37 7.25 -9.91
CA ALA A 21 13.34 8.10 -10.58
C ALA A 21 13.83 9.13 -9.57
N ALA A 22 15.14 9.14 -9.30
CA ALA A 22 15.73 10.19 -8.50
C ALA A 22 15.18 11.51 -9.08
N PRO A 23 14.55 12.37 -8.27
CA PRO A 23 13.83 13.50 -8.81
C PRO A 23 14.80 14.29 -9.69
N GLY A 24 14.49 14.37 -10.98
CA GLY A 24 15.16 15.33 -11.84
C GLY A 24 15.04 16.70 -11.19
N GLU A 25 15.99 17.59 -11.43
CA GLU A 25 15.88 18.98 -11.01
C GLU A 25 14.50 19.53 -11.44
N GLY A 26 13.59 19.73 -10.48
CA GLY A 26 12.24 20.25 -10.73
C GLY A 26 11.05 19.29 -10.63
N THR A 27 11.19 18.04 -10.16
CA THR A 27 10.02 17.14 -9.93
C THR A 27 9.60 17.06 -8.45
N LEU A 28 8.29 16.99 -8.18
CA LEU A 28 7.73 16.81 -6.85
C LEU A 28 7.98 15.38 -6.30
N LYS A 29 8.15 15.24 -4.98
CA LYS A 29 8.44 13.94 -4.34
C LYS A 29 7.15 13.11 -4.25
N ARG A 30 7.18 11.87 -4.76
CA ARG A 30 6.09 10.89 -4.58
C ARG A 30 6.16 10.28 -3.18
N ASN A 31 5.26 10.67 -2.28
CA ASN A 31 5.22 10.18 -0.89
C ASN A 31 3.81 9.97 -0.33
N ILE A 32 2.76 10.26 -1.11
CA ILE A 32 1.38 10.16 -0.66
C ILE A 32 0.82 8.78 -1.02
N GLY A 33 0.52 7.98 0.00
CA GLY A 33 -0.14 6.68 -0.17
C GLY A 33 -1.66 6.79 -0.36
N PRO A 34 -2.35 5.66 -0.64
CA PRO A 34 -3.79 5.64 -0.96
C PRO A 34 -4.70 6.26 0.12
N VAL A 35 -4.45 5.96 1.40
CA VAL A 35 -5.24 6.54 2.51
C VAL A 35 -4.96 8.04 2.65
N GLY A 36 -3.73 8.46 2.40
CA GLY A 36 -3.32 9.87 2.45
C GLY A 36 -4.04 10.71 1.40
N ILE A 37 -4.13 10.23 0.15
CA ILE A 37 -4.82 10.97 -0.91
C ILE A 37 -6.33 10.99 -0.70
N VAL A 38 -6.93 9.92 -0.16
CA VAL A 38 -8.36 9.90 0.19
C VAL A 38 -8.62 10.93 1.30
N GLY A 39 -7.76 10.98 2.32
CA GLY A 39 -7.86 11.97 3.38
C GLY A 39 -7.72 13.41 2.89
N LEU A 40 -6.81 13.68 1.96
CA LEU A 40 -6.65 14.99 1.32
C LEU A 40 -7.82 15.33 0.37
N GLY A 41 -8.35 14.36 -0.36
CA GLY A 41 -9.56 14.55 -1.16
C GLY A 41 -10.76 14.92 -0.29
N LEU A 42 -10.95 14.20 0.82
CA LEU A 42 -12.02 14.48 1.79
C LEU A 42 -11.86 15.81 2.53
N SER A 43 -10.61 16.27 2.72
CA SER A 43 -10.39 17.58 3.32
C SER A 43 -10.78 18.73 2.42
N ILE A 44 -10.80 18.51 1.11
CA ILE A 44 -11.27 19.51 0.15
C ILE A 44 -12.80 19.46 0.07
N VAL A 45 -13.37 18.27 -0.22
CA VAL A 45 -14.83 18.07 -0.33
C VAL A 45 -15.45 17.52 0.96
N ASN A 46 -15.30 18.27 2.05
CA ASN A 46 -15.85 17.87 3.34
C ASN A 46 -17.36 18.14 3.43
N GLY A 47 -18.15 17.07 3.24
CA GLY A 47 -19.61 17.12 3.15
C GLY A 47 -20.31 17.83 4.31
N TRP A 48 -20.07 17.41 5.54
CA TRP A 48 -20.79 17.98 6.68
C TRP A 48 -20.39 19.43 6.97
N VAL A 49 -19.11 19.78 6.78
CA VAL A 49 -18.60 21.14 7.01
C VAL A 49 -19.17 22.11 5.99
N ALA A 50 -19.03 21.80 4.70
CA ALA A 50 -19.48 22.67 3.61
C ALA A 50 -21.00 22.84 3.61
N MET A 51 -21.75 21.78 3.92
CA MET A 51 -23.20 21.83 4.02
C MET A 51 -23.65 22.72 5.19
N SER A 52 -23.03 22.54 6.36
CA SER A 52 -23.38 23.28 7.56
C SER A 52 -23.00 24.76 7.47
N SER A 53 -21.84 25.07 6.89
CA SER A 53 -21.34 26.44 6.77
C SER A 53 -22.16 27.32 5.83
N THR A 54 -22.74 26.72 4.80
CA THR A 54 -23.53 27.44 3.78
C THR A 54 -25.03 27.25 3.94
N ILE A 55 -25.48 26.60 5.02
CA ILE A 55 -26.89 26.19 5.24
C ILE A 55 -27.87 27.37 5.17
N VAL A 56 -27.41 28.60 5.46
CA VAL A 56 -28.19 29.84 5.34
C VAL A 56 -28.80 30.01 3.94
N ILE A 57 -28.07 29.63 2.89
CA ILE A 57 -28.54 29.71 1.50
C ILE A 57 -29.73 28.76 1.31
N GLY A 58 -29.62 27.51 1.76
CA GLY A 58 -30.70 26.51 1.63
C GLY A 58 -31.94 26.85 2.47
N LEU A 59 -31.74 27.36 3.70
CA LEU A 59 -32.83 27.76 4.59
C LEU A 59 -33.68 28.88 4.00
N GLY A 60 -33.05 29.90 3.41
CA GLY A 60 -33.77 31.02 2.78
C GLY A 60 -34.34 30.71 1.40
N GLN A 61 -33.77 29.75 0.68
CA GLN A 61 -34.06 29.45 -0.72
C GLN A 61 -34.58 28.01 -0.89
N GLY A 62 -35.82 27.78 -0.47
CA GLY A 62 -36.54 26.51 -0.59
C GLY A 62 -36.63 25.69 0.69
N GLY A 63 -35.98 26.11 1.77
CA GLY A 63 -36.12 25.54 3.12
C GLY A 63 -35.50 24.15 3.26
N THR A 64 -36.08 23.32 4.14
CA THR A 64 -35.52 21.99 4.46
C THR A 64 -35.51 21.00 3.27
N PRO A 65 -36.47 21.04 2.31
CA PRO A 65 -36.42 20.18 1.13
C PRO A 65 -35.18 20.40 0.25
N ILE A 66 -34.72 21.65 0.07
CA ILE A 66 -33.53 21.93 -0.74
C ILE A 66 -32.26 21.44 -0.04
N ILE A 67 -32.21 21.55 1.29
CA ILE A 67 -31.10 21.03 2.09
C ILE A 67 -30.98 19.50 1.92
N LEU A 68 -32.09 18.76 2.02
CA LEU A 68 -32.06 17.29 2.00
C LEU A 68 -32.14 16.68 0.59
N TYR A 69 -33.19 16.99 -0.16
CA TYR A 69 -33.37 16.44 -1.51
C TYR A 69 -32.43 17.10 -2.52
N GLY A 70 -32.11 18.39 -2.34
CA GLY A 70 -31.09 19.04 -3.14
C GLY A 70 -29.73 18.38 -2.94
N LEU A 71 -29.35 18.03 -1.70
CA LEU A 71 -28.14 17.25 -1.43
C LEU A 71 -28.14 15.89 -2.12
N ILE A 72 -29.23 15.12 -2.03
CA ILE A 72 -29.34 13.84 -2.74
C ILE A 72 -29.20 14.03 -4.24
N GLY A 73 -29.93 15.00 -4.81
CA GLY A 73 -29.90 15.29 -6.25
C GLY A 73 -28.53 15.76 -6.74
N THR A 74 -27.90 16.72 -6.08
CA THR A 74 -26.57 17.23 -6.47
C THR A 74 -25.51 16.15 -6.30
N SER A 75 -25.59 15.29 -5.29
CA SER A 75 -24.67 14.17 -5.11
C SER A 75 -24.79 13.17 -6.25
N LEU A 76 -26.02 12.81 -6.65
CA LEU A 76 -26.23 11.89 -7.77
C LEU A 76 -25.66 12.46 -9.08
N VAL A 77 -25.90 13.74 -9.36
CA VAL A 77 -25.36 14.40 -10.56
C VAL A 77 -23.84 14.50 -10.50
N ASN A 78 -23.26 14.87 -9.36
CA ASN A 78 -21.81 14.95 -9.21
C ASN A 78 -21.12 13.58 -9.24
N ALA A 79 -21.82 12.47 -8.99
CA ALA A 79 -21.26 11.13 -9.22
C ALA A 79 -20.95 10.88 -10.70
N PHE A 80 -21.75 11.44 -11.62
CA PHE A 80 -21.47 11.41 -13.06
C PHE A 80 -20.30 12.33 -13.44
N VAL A 81 -20.24 13.52 -12.85
CA VAL A 81 -19.11 14.46 -13.03
C VAL A 81 -17.80 13.79 -12.58
N ILE A 82 -17.81 13.17 -11.40
CA ILE A 82 -16.68 12.42 -10.85
C ILE A 82 -16.31 11.23 -11.71
N SER A 83 -17.29 10.48 -12.21
CA SER A 83 -17.01 9.35 -13.11
C SER A 83 -16.25 9.80 -14.36
N THR A 84 -16.62 10.96 -14.91
CA THR A 84 -15.94 11.57 -16.07
C THR A 84 -14.47 11.89 -15.74
N ILE A 85 -14.21 12.63 -14.66
CA ILE A 85 -12.83 12.99 -14.28
C ILE A 85 -12.02 11.78 -13.78
N ALA A 86 -12.65 10.79 -13.16
CA ALA A 86 -11.97 9.60 -12.65
C ALA A 86 -11.46 8.71 -13.80
N GLU A 87 -12.23 8.56 -14.88
CA GLU A 87 -11.76 7.84 -16.07
C GLU A 87 -10.62 8.58 -16.77
N LEU A 88 -10.68 9.91 -16.83
CA LEU A 88 -9.61 10.75 -17.37
C LEU A 88 -8.34 10.70 -16.51
N ALA A 89 -8.48 10.79 -15.19
CA ALA A 89 -7.36 10.65 -14.25
C ALA A 89 -6.75 9.24 -14.29
N ALA A 90 -7.54 8.20 -14.54
CA ALA A 90 -7.04 6.84 -14.70
C ALA A 90 -6.24 6.64 -16.00
N ALA A 91 -6.53 7.42 -17.03
CA ALA A 91 -5.80 7.37 -18.30
C ALA A 91 -4.59 8.30 -18.31
N TYR A 92 -4.71 9.48 -17.70
CA TYR A 92 -3.70 10.52 -17.75
C TYR A 92 -3.55 11.18 -16.37
N PRO A 93 -2.93 10.50 -15.39
CA PRO A 93 -2.74 11.08 -14.05
C PRO A 93 -1.67 12.18 -14.09
N THR A 94 -2.09 13.43 -13.92
CA THR A 94 -1.17 14.58 -13.87
C THR A 94 -1.76 15.68 -13.01
N ALA A 95 -0.89 16.46 -12.35
CA ALA A 95 -1.29 17.62 -11.57
C ALA A 95 -1.99 18.70 -12.41
N GLY A 96 -1.73 18.73 -13.73
CA GLY A 96 -2.40 19.65 -14.64
C GLY A 96 -3.85 19.28 -14.97
N GLY A 97 -4.25 18.03 -14.70
CA GLY A 97 -5.61 17.53 -14.85
C GLY A 97 -6.29 17.99 -16.15
N GLN A 98 -7.35 18.76 -16.00
CA GLN A 98 -8.29 19.12 -17.06
C GLN A 98 -7.65 19.80 -18.27
N TYR A 99 -6.68 20.72 -18.08
CA TYR A 99 -6.07 21.41 -19.21
C TYR A 99 -5.17 20.49 -20.03
N VAL A 100 -4.45 19.56 -19.37
CA VAL A 100 -3.63 18.55 -20.03
C VAL A 100 -4.55 17.59 -20.80
N TRP A 101 -5.63 17.12 -20.18
CA TRP A 101 -6.62 16.29 -20.86
C TRP A 101 -7.23 16.97 -22.08
N SER A 102 -7.55 18.27 -21.96
CA SER A 102 -8.05 19.08 -23.07
C SER A 102 -7.03 19.23 -24.20
N ALA A 103 -5.73 19.35 -23.90
CA ALA A 103 -4.68 19.39 -24.92
C ALA A 103 -4.54 18.05 -25.66
N ILE A 104 -4.52 16.94 -24.92
CA ILE A 104 -4.47 15.58 -25.48
C ILE A 104 -5.69 15.32 -26.39
N LEU A 105 -6.89 15.61 -25.89
CA LEU A 105 -8.12 15.42 -26.64
C LEU A 105 -8.28 16.46 -27.77
N GLY A 106 -7.67 17.63 -27.65
CA GLY A 106 -7.70 18.70 -28.65
C GLY A 106 -6.82 18.46 -29.89
N GLY A 107 -6.20 17.29 -30.04
CA GLY A 107 -5.45 16.93 -31.24
C GLY A 107 -3.92 16.94 -31.07
N ALA A 108 -3.41 16.85 -29.85
CA ALA A 108 -1.97 16.64 -29.63
C ALA A 108 -1.47 15.25 -30.08
N LEU A 109 -2.40 14.31 -30.39
CA LEU A 109 -2.17 12.94 -30.86
C LEU A 109 -3.36 12.49 -31.75
N GLU A 110 -3.09 12.07 -32.99
CA GLU A 110 -4.01 11.29 -33.86
C GLU A 110 -3.50 9.85 -34.02
N ASP A 111 -4.41 8.87 -34.11
CA ASP A 111 -4.07 7.47 -34.33
C ASP A 111 -3.43 7.31 -35.72
N GLY A 112 -2.14 6.96 -35.78
CA GLY A 112 -1.41 6.69 -37.03
C GLY A 112 -0.40 7.77 -37.46
N ASP A 113 -0.23 8.85 -36.68
CA ASP A 113 0.86 9.81 -36.92
C ASP A 113 2.22 9.19 -36.52
N ASP A 114 3.22 9.30 -37.39
CA ASP A 114 4.62 8.98 -37.05
C ASP A 114 5.17 9.99 -36.01
N GLU A 115 6.16 9.60 -35.20
CA GLU A 115 6.74 10.45 -34.12
C GLU A 115 7.13 11.86 -34.59
N GLU A 116 7.63 11.99 -35.82
CA GLU A 116 8.03 13.25 -36.42
C GLU A 116 6.82 14.17 -36.72
N GLN A 117 5.71 13.60 -37.18
CA GLN A 117 4.47 14.32 -37.48
C GLN A 117 3.76 14.78 -36.20
N ILE A 118 3.81 13.97 -35.14
CA ILE A 118 3.30 14.33 -33.81
C ILE A 118 4.09 15.53 -33.25
N GLU A 119 5.41 15.50 -33.35
CA GLU A 119 6.27 16.57 -32.84
C GLU A 119 6.12 17.87 -33.66
N GLU A 120 5.98 17.76 -34.99
CA GLU A 120 5.73 18.90 -35.86
C GLU A 120 4.36 19.53 -35.58
N ARG A 121 3.30 18.72 -35.44
CA ARG A 121 1.96 19.19 -35.05
C ARG A 121 1.97 19.80 -33.65
N ARG A 122 2.73 19.30 -32.68
CA ARG A 122 2.85 19.91 -31.35
C ARG A 122 3.55 21.26 -31.38
N ARG A 123 4.61 21.40 -32.17
CA ARG A 123 5.32 22.68 -32.33
C ARG A 123 4.45 23.75 -33.01
N THR A 124 3.60 23.34 -33.93
CA THR A 124 2.80 24.26 -34.76
C THR A 124 1.37 24.49 -34.27
N SER A 125 0.76 23.49 -33.62
CA SER A 125 -0.61 23.55 -33.11
C SER A 125 -0.68 24.32 -31.81
N LYS A 126 -1.67 25.20 -31.73
CA LYS A 126 -2.00 25.96 -30.52
C LYS A 126 -3.24 25.33 -29.92
N HIS A 127 -3.27 25.24 -28.59
CA HIS A 127 -4.41 24.65 -27.86
C HIS A 127 -5.19 25.73 -27.09
N PRO A 128 -5.99 26.57 -27.76
CA PRO A 128 -6.74 27.64 -27.11
C PRO A 128 -7.76 27.10 -26.10
N LEU A 129 -8.40 25.97 -26.41
CA LEU A 129 -9.36 25.36 -25.49
C LEU A 129 -8.67 24.84 -24.22
N SER A 130 -7.52 24.17 -24.34
CA SER A 130 -6.72 23.74 -23.20
C SER A 130 -6.30 24.92 -22.34
N PHE A 131 -5.88 26.03 -22.95
CA PHE A 131 -5.52 27.24 -22.22
C PHE A 131 -6.70 27.86 -21.46
N ILE A 132 -7.87 27.95 -22.09
CA ILE A 132 -9.11 28.44 -21.44
C ILE A 132 -9.50 27.53 -20.28
N VAL A 133 -9.42 26.21 -20.47
CA VAL A 133 -9.66 25.21 -19.40
C VAL A 133 -8.67 25.44 -18.25
N GLY A 134 -7.37 25.58 -18.55
CA GLY A 134 -6.34 25.83 -17.53
C GLY A 134 -6.57 27.08 -16.70
N TRP A 135 -6.87 28.21 -17.34
CA TRP A 135 -7.22 29.44 -16.61
C TRP A 135 -8.52 29.30 -15.82
N SER A 136 -9.53 28.63 -16.38
CA SER A 136 -10.80 28.40 -15.68
C SER A 136 -10.59 27.58 -14.40
N THR A 137 -9.80 26.51 -14.47
CA THR A 137 -9.43 25.70 -13.29
C THR A 137 -8.54 26.49 -12.33
N VAL A 138 -7.57 27.29 -12.79
CA VAL A 138 -6.77 28.14 -11.88
C VAL A 138 -7.65 29.15 -11.13
N TYR A 139 -8.57 29.82 -11.82
CA TYR A 139 -9.50 30.75 -11.18
C TYR A 139 -10.45 30.04 -10.23
N GLU A 140 -10.99 28.89 -10.60
CA GLU A 140 -11.81 28.05 -9.73
C GLU A 140 -11.10 27.83 -8.39
N TRP A 141 -9.87 27.31 -8.41
CA TRP A 141 -9.14 26.97 -7.20
C TRP A 141 -8.82 28.18 -6.33
N ILE A 142 -8.47 29.32 -6.92
CA ILE A 142 -8.27 30.59 -6.20
C ILE A 142 -9.59 31.04 -5.53
N VAL A 143 -10.71 30.94 -6.25
CA VAL A 143 -12.04 31.32 -5.74
C VAL A 143 -12.50 30.37 -4.63
N ILE A 144 -12.18 29.07 -4.69
CA ILE A 144 -12.47 28.11 -3.61
C ILE A 144 -11.70 28.48 -2.33
N VAL A 145 -10.41 28.81 -2.43
CA VAL A 145 -9.63 29.26 -1.25
C VAL A 145 -10.26 30.50 -0.63
N ALA A 146 -10.72 31.45 -1.46
CA ALA A 146 -11.42 32.63 -0.98
C ALA A 146 -12.75 32.28 -0.29
N ALA A 147 -13.58 31.42 -0.89
CA ALA A 147 -14.87 31.02 -0.31
C ALA A 147 -14.72 30.41 1.09
N VAL A 148 -13.77 29.47 1.25
CA VAL A 148 -13.53 28.79 2.53
C VAL A 148 -12.91 29.72 3.58
N SER A 149 -12.05 30.66 3.16
CA SER A 149 -11.48 31.66 4.06
C SER A 149 -12.56 32.63 4.59
N ILE A 150 -13.56 32.98 3.77
CA ILE A 150 -14.70 33.81 4.21
C ILE A 150 -15.56 33.05 5.22
N ILE A 151 -15.83 31.75 4.99
CA ILE A 151 -16.55 30.89 5.94
C ILE A 151 -15.88 30.91 7.32
N CYS A 152 -14.54 30.78 7.36
CA CYS A 152 -13.78 30.85 8.60
C CYS A 152 -13.98 32.20 9.31
N SER A 153 -13.95 33.29 8.54
CA SER A 153 -14.11 34.65 9.05
C SER A 153 -15.50 34.90 9.63
N GLN A 154 -16.54 34.47 8.91
CA GLN A 154 -17.93 34.54 9.38
C GLN A 154 -18.14 33.68 10.62
N ALA A 155 -17.51 32.51 10.70
CA ALA A 155 -17.56 31.64 11.86
C ALA A 155 -16.96 32.28 13.13
N VAL A 156 -15.83 32.98 13.01
CA VAL A 156 -15.25 33.73 14.14
C VAL A 156 -16.16 34.88 14.56
N TRP A 157 -16.69 35.66 13.63
CA TRP A 157 -17.57 36.78 13.97
C TRP A 157 -18.93 36.33 14.54
N GLY A 158 -19.48 35.22 14.07
CA GLY A 158 -20.69 34.61 14.65
C GLY A 158 -20.50 34.16 16.11
N LEU A 159 -19.29 33.72 16.48
CA LEU A 159 -18.96 33.48 17.89
C LEU A 159 -18.95 34.77 18.70
N VAL A 160 -18.38 35.86 18.17
CA VAL A 160 -18.31 37.15 18.87
C VAL A 160 -19.71 37.70 19.15
N THR A 161 -20.61 37.68 18.16
CA THR A 161 -21.99 38.18 18.33
C THR A 161 -22.80 37.37 19.33
N THR A 162 -22.46 36.10 19.54
CA THR A 162 -23.07 35.25 20.59
C THR A 162 -22.77 35.77 22.01
N PHE A 163 -21.61 36.40 22.23
CA PHE A 163 -21.22 36.97 23.54
C PHE A 163 -21.39 38.50 23.62
N HIS A 164 -21.38 39.17 22.47
CA HIS A 164 -21.50 40.62 22.35
C HIS A 164 -22.56 40.99 21.31
N PRO A 165 -23.86 40.83 21.62
CA PRO A 165 -24.95 41.03 20.66
C PRO A 165 -25.07 42.48 20.16
N ASP A 166 -24.58 43.46 20.93
CA ASP A 166 -24.60 44.88 20.57
C ASP A 166 -23.45 45.29 19.63
N PHE A 167 -22.53 44.37 19.31
CA PHE A 167 -21.40 44.67 18.45
C PHE A 167 -21.80 44.63 16.96
N VAL A 168 -21.60 45.75 16.27
CA VAL A 168 -21.89 45.87 14.83
C VAL A 168 -20.70 45.37 14.01
N ILE A 169 -20.91 44.30 13.23
CA ILE A 169 -19.87 43.75 12.36
C ILE A 169 -19.77 44.58 11.08
N GLU A 170 -18.66 45.33 10.97
CA GLU A 170 -18.29 45.99 9.73
C GLU A 170 -17.60 45.05 8.73
N ARG A 171 -17.77 45.31 7.43
CA ARG A 171 -17.22 44.45 6.37
C ARG A 171 -15.70 44.30 6.40
N TRP A 172 -14.99 45.35 6.81
CA TRP A 172 -13.53 45.32 6.93
C TRP A 172 -13.06 44.43 8.09
N HIS A 173 -13.88 44.24 9.14
CA HIS A 173 -13.59 43.27 10.21
C HIS A 173 -13.53 41.84 9.67
N VAL A 174 -14.45 41.48 8.77
CA VAL A 174 -14.47 40.16 8.12
C VAL A 174 -13.25 39.99 7.23
N PHE A 175 -12.89 41.04 6.46
CA PHE A 175 -11.70 41.02 5.59
C PHE A 175 -10.39 40.79 6.35
N LEU A 176 -10.21 41.38 7.54
CA LEU A 176 -8.99 41.19 8.32
C LEU A 176 -8.80 39.74 8.78
N ILE A 177 -9.86 39.07 9.24
CA ILE A 177 -9.79 37.65 9.62
C ILE A 177 -9.58 36.78 8.38
N PHE A 178 -10.24 37.13 7.28
CA PHE A 178 -10.07 36.45 5.99
C PHE A 178 -8.61 36.47 5.56
N GLU A 179 -7.98 37.64 5.61
CA GLU A 179 -6.59 37.81 5.20
C GLU A 179 -5.62 37.12 6.16
N LEU A 180 -5.95 37.08 7.46
CA LEU A 180 -5.21 36.30 8.46
C LEU A 180 -5.25 34.80 8.14
N VAL A 181 -6.43 34.25 7.80
CA VAL A 181 -6.61 32.84 7.44
C VAL A 181 -5.87 32.50 6.14
N ASN A 182 -5.98 33.36 5.13
CA ASN A 182 -5.28 33.23 3.84
C ASN A 182 -3.75 33.25 4.03
N THR A 183 -3.24 34.22 4.77
CA THR A 183 -1.81 34.37 5.08
C THR A 183 -1.29 33.19 5.89
N ASN A 184 -2.02 32.76 6.92
CA ASN A 184 -1.68 31.57 7.69
C ASN A 184 -1.63 30.33 6.79
N SER A 185 -2.57 30.19 5.84
CA SER A 185 -2.57 29.07 4.91
C SER A 185 -1.35 29.06 3.98
N ALA A 186 -0.95 30.23 3.48
CA ALA A 186 0.28 30.38 2.70
C ALA A 186 1.53 30.01 3.51
N ILE A 187 1.64 30.49 4.77
CA ILE A 187 2.76 30.17 5.67
C ILE A 187 2.84 28.65 5.92
N VAL A 188 1.70 28.02 6.25
CA VAL A 188 1.65 26.57 6.49
C VAL A 188 2.08 25.79 5.26
N ASN A 189 1.59 26.17 4.08
CA ASN A 189 1.94 25.53 2.81
C ASN A 189 3.42 25.69 2.44
N ILE A 190 4.04 26.84 2.76
CA ILE A 190 5.45 27.12 2.47
C ILE A 190 6.38 26.36 3.42
N PHE A 191 6.10 26.38 4.73
CA PHE A 191 7.06 25.95 5.74
C PHE A 191 6.76 24.61 6.40
N PHE A 192 5.50 24.21 6.55
CA PHE A 192 5.14 23.11 7.45
C PHE A 192 4.60 21.87 6.72
N LEU A 193 3.89 22.06 5.62
CA LEU A 193 3.13 21.00 4.96
C LEU A 193 3.99 19.83 4.47
N ASN A 194 5.16 20.11 3.89
CA ASN A 194 6.10 19.08 3.42
C ASN A 194 6.71 18.25 4.57
N ARG A 195 6.58 18.69 5.83
CA ARG A 195 7.04 17.98 7.02
C ARG A 195 5.96 17.11 7.67
N MET A 196 4.73 17.12 7.15
CA MET A 196 3.57 16.41 7.71
C MET A 196 2.98 15.40 6.70
N PRO A 197 3.68 14.30 6.38
CA PRO A 197 3.22 13.33 5.37
C PRO A 197 1.89 12.65 5.74
N ASN A 198 1.51 12.64 7.02
CA ASN A 198 0.27 12.02 7.52
C ASN A 198 -0.89 13.01 7.72
N ILE A 199 -0.80 14.24 7.21
CA ILE A 199 -1.82 15.28 7.46
C ILE A 199 -3.22 14.88 6.94
N GLY A 200 -3.29 14.22 5.78
CA GLY A 200 -4.55 13.72 5.22
C GLY A 200 -5.24 12.69 6.12
N THR A 201 -4.48 11.73 6.64
CA THR A 201 -5.00 10.70 7.57
C THR A 201 -5.43 11.32 8.90
N PHE A 202 -4.63 12.23 9.46
CA PHE A 202 -4.97 12.95 10.68
C PHE A 202 -6.27 13.74 10.53
N PHE A 203 -6.41 14.48 9.42
CA PHE A 203 -7.63 15.21 9.11
C PHE A 203 -8.85 14.29 9.01
N LEU A 204 -8.72 13.17 8.28
CA LEU A 204 -9.80 12.21 8.07
C LEU A 204 -10.34 11.74 9.42
N VAL A 205 -9.47 11.36 10.36
CA VAL A 205 -9.88 10.93 11.70
C VAL A 205 -10.55 12.07 12.46
N LEU A 206 -9.92 13.24 12.52
CA LEU A 206 -10.43 14.37 13.29
C LEU A 206 -11.80 14.85 12.80
N SER A 207 -11.98 14.98 11.49
CA SER A 207 -13.23 15.47 10.93
C SER A 207 -14.38 14.47 11.12
N ASN A 208 -14.11 13.17 10.98
CA ASN A 208 -15.13 12.15 11.22
C ASN A 208 -15.50 12.03 12.70
N LEU A 209 -14.55 12.19 13.62
CA LEU A 209 -14.87 12.26 15.06
C LEU A 209 -15.78 13.46 15.37
N MET A 210 -15.54 14.59 14.73
CA MET A 210 -16.36 15.78 14.93
C MET A 210 -17.76 15.65 14.33
N PHE A 211 -17.85 15.06 13.13
CA PHE A 211 -19.12 14.67 12.54
C PHE A 211 -19.92 13.74 13.48
N LEU A 212 -19.28 12.70 14.03
CA LEU A 212 -19.90 11.80 15.00
C LEU A 212 -20.37 12.55 16.25
N ALA A 213 -19.57 13.49 16.75
CA ALA A 213 -19.96 14.32 17.89
C ALA A 213 -21.22 15.15 17.59
N ILE A 214 -21.34 15.75 16.41
CA ILE A 214 -22.53 16.54 16.03
C ILE A 214 -23.78 15.68 15.95
N ILE A 215 -23.72 14.53 15.26
CA ILE A 215 -24.90 13.65 15.07
C ILE A 215 -25.34 12.96 16.37
N ILE A 216 -24.47 12.87 17.38
CA ILE A 216 -24.81 12.34 18.69
C ILE A 216 -25.31 13.46 19.61
N VAL A 217 -24.55 14.55 19.75
CA VAL A 217 -24.81 15.59 20.75
C VAL A 217 -26.05 16.41 20.41
N CYS A 218 -26.22 16.86 19.15
CA CYS A 218 -27.35 17.71 18.81
C CYS A 218 -28.70 16.98 19.03
N PRO A 219 -28.91 15.74 18.54
CA PRO A 219 -30.17 15.04 18.76
C PRO A 219 -30.38 14.60 20.21
N SER A 220 -29.32 14.23 20.95
CA SER A 220 -29.45 13.75 22.34
C SER A 220 -29.72 14.87 23.36
N THR A 221 -29.30 16.10 23.06
CA THR A 221 -29.43 17.23 24.00
C THR A 221 -30.63 18.14 23.69
N ALA A 222 -31.13 18.10 22.45
CA ALA A 222 -32.30 18.84 22.01
C ALA A 222 -33.51 18.55 22.91
N LYS A 223 -34.23 19.61 23.30
CA LYS A 223 -35.41 19.50 24.19
C LYS A 223 -36.57 18.79 23.50
N THR A 224 -36.80 19.12 22.24
CA THR A 224 -37.83 18.52 21.39
C THR A 224 -37.26 18.27 20.00
N HIS A 225 -37.76 17.23 19.33
CA HIS A 225 -37.41 16.96 17.93
C HIS A 225 -38.50 17.47 17.01
N GLN A 226 -38.10 18.04 15.88
CA GLN A 226 -39.03 18.44 14.84
C GLN A 226 -39.76 17.22 14.25
N SER A 227 -41.00 17.43 13.80
CA SER A 227 -41.77 16.37 13.15
C SER A 227 -41.13 15.97 11.81
N SER A 228 -41.28 14.71 11.40
CA SER A 228 -40.79 14.28 10.08
C SER A 228 -41.44 15.06 8.93
N SER A 229 -42.70 15.49 9.08
CA SER A 229 -43.34 16.37 8.10
C SER A 229 -42.56 17.68 7.97
N PHE A 230 -42.21 18.32 9.09
CA PHE A 230 -41.42 19.55 9.06
C PHE A 230 -40.06 19.32 8.38
N VAL A 231 -39.28 18.34 8.84
CA VAL A 231 -37.91 18.11 8.34
C VAL A 231 -37.88 17.83 6.84
N TRP A 232 -38.83 17.05 6.31
CA TRP A 232 -38.81 16.65 4.91
C TRP A 232 -39.62 17.56 3.98
N THR A 233 -40.51 18.42 4.48
CA THR A 233 -41.45 19.18 3.61
C THR A 233 -41.53 20.68 3.88
N GLN A 234 -40.82 21.23 4.87
CA GLN A 234 -40.92 22.64 5.23
C GLN A 234 -40.30 23.56 4.17
N TRP A 235 -41.15 24.08 3.30
CA TRP A 235 -40.78 25.02 2.24
C TRP A 235 -40.71 26.45 2.74
N GLN A 236 -39.58 27.12 2.52
CA GLN A 236 -39.36 28.53 2.84
C GLN A 236 -38.92 29.30 1.59
N ASN A 237 -39.40 30.54 1.40
CA ASN A 237 -38.98 31.39 0.29
C ASN A 237 -38.76 32.84 0.75
N GLN A 238 -37.49 33.23 0.90
CA GLN A 238 -37.08 34.60 1.23
C GLN A 238 -36.55 35.38 0.02
N THR A 239 -36.64 34.82 -1.20
CA THR A 239 -36.04 35.40 -2.41
C THR A 239 -36.93 36.41 -3.13
N GLY A 240 -38.25 36.38 -2.87
CA GLY A 240 -39.23 37.19 -3.61
C GLY A 240 -39.55 36.67 -5.02
N TRP A 241 -38.89 35.62 -5.51
CA TRP A 241 -39.30 34.94 -6.74
C TRP A 241 -40.62 34.20 -6.55
N THR A 242 -41.57 34.40 -7.47
CA THR A 242 -42.88 33.71 -7.44
C THR A 242 -42.79 32.27 -7.97
N ASN A 243 -41.84 32.00 -8.87
CA ASN A 243 -41.65 30.69 -9.46
C ASN A 243 -40.82 29.79 -8.52
N LYS A 244 -41.45 28.75 -7.97
CA LYS A 244 -40.80 27.76 -7.08
C LYS A 244 -39.59 27.08 -7.70
N PHE A 245 -39.56 26.89 -9.02
CA PHE A 245 -38.41 26.30 -9.71
C PHE A 245 -37.18 27.20 -9.62
N VAL A 246 -37.35 28.52 -9.80
CA VAL A 246 -36.23 29.47 -9.71
C VAL A 246 -35.70 29.49 -8.27
N VAL A 247 -36.59 29.54 -7.26
CA VAL A 247 -36.22 29.47 -5.84
C VAL A 247 -35.43 28.20 -5.53
N ALA A 248 -35.91 27.05 -6.02
CA ALA A 248 -35.21 25.77 -5.85
C ALA A 248 -33.85 25.78 -6.54
N ALA A 249 -33.79 26.23 -7.80
CA ALA A 249 -32.57 26.22 -8.62
C ALA A 249 -31.47 27.12 -8.06
N THR A 250 -31.81 28.30 -7.54
CA THR A 250 -30.84 29.19 -6.87
C THR A 250 -30.45 28.64 -5.49
N GLY A 251 -31.38 27.96 -4.79
CA GLY A 251 -31.10 27.31 -3.51
C GLY A 251 -30.16 26.09 -3.61
N LEU A 252 -30.14 25.40 -4.77
CA LEU A 252 -29.25 24.26 -5.02
C LEU A 252 -27.75 24.61 -4.93
N VAL A 253 -27.38 25.89 -4.92
CA VAL A 253 -26.00 26.33 -4.67
C VAL A 253 -25.45 25.76 -3.35
N ASN A 254 -26.27 25.71 -2.29
CA ASN A 254 -25.86 25.16 -0.99
C ASN A 254 -25.42 23.69 -1.07
N PRO A 255 -26.28 22.74 -1.48
CA PRO A 255 -25.88 21.34 -1.60
C PRO A 255 -24.88 21.07 -2.75
N ALA A 256 -24.75 21.97 -3.73
CA ALA A 256 -23.76 21.83 -4.78
C ALA A 256 -22.36 22.26 -4.32
N PHE A 257 -22.26 23.22 -3.40
CA PHE A 257 -20.97 23.75 -2.92
C PHE A 257 -20.09 22.68 -2.26
N ILE A 258 -20.68 21.62 -1.68
CA ILE A 258 -19.95 20.45 -1.15
C ILE A 258 -18.98 19.85 -2.17
N TRP A 259 -19.36 19.88 -3.45
CA TRP A 259 -18.62 19.25 -4.54
C TRP A 259 -17.64 20.21 -5.22
N SER A 260 -17.41 21.39 -4.65
CA SER A 260 -16.41 22.34 -5.16
C SER A 260 -15.00 21.80 -4.93
N GLY A 261 -14.14 21.79 -5.96
CA GLY A 261 -12.79 21.26 -5.88
C GLY A 261 -12.73 19.73 -5.79
N VAL A 262 -13.74 19.04 -6.34
CA VAL A 262 -13.83 17.57 -6.32
C VAL A 262 -12.67 16.89 -7.02
N ASP A 263 -12.03 17.57 -7.96
CA ASP A 263 -10.83 17.14 -8.67
C ASP A 263 -9.53 17.44 -7.91
N GLY A 264 -9.58 17.84 -6.64
CA GLY A 264 -8.39 18.14 -5.84
C GLY A 264 -7.35 17.03 -5.78
N ALA A 265 -7.80 15.77 -5.78
CA ALA A 265 -6.89 14.62 -5.84
C ALA A 265 -6.11 14.54 -7.16
N VAL A 266 -6.65 15.08 -8.26
CA VAL A 266 -5.99 15.16 -9.57
C VAL A 266 -4.80 16.09 -9.51
N HIS A 267 -4.94 17.26 -8.87
CA HIS A 267 -3.86 18.24 -8.78
C HIS A 267 -2.69 17.81 -7.89
N ILE A 268 -2.88 16.73 -7.11
CA ILE A 268 -1.86 16.12 -6.24
C ILE A 268 -1.37 14.78 -6.84
N ALA A 269 -1.82 14.40 -8.05
CA ALA A 269 -1.48 13.11 -8.67
C ALA A 269 0.03 12.87 -8.79
N GLU A 270 0.82 13.92 -9.08
CA GLU A 270 2.28 13.82 -9.24
C GLU A 270 3.03 13.54 -7.92
N GLU A 271 2.40 13.75 -6.75
CA GLU A 271 2.93 13.40 -5.42
C GLU A 271 2.42 12.05 -4.90
N CYS A 272 1.51 11.39 -5.65
CA CYS A 272 0.86 10.13 -5.28
C CYS A 272 1.61 8.89 -5.76
N LEU A 273 1.52 7.82 -4.97
CA LEU A 273 1.93 6.47 -5.38
C LEU A 273 0.84 5.80 -6.22
N HIS A 274 1.22 5.24 -7.38
CA HIS A 274 0.32 4.58 -8.33
C HIS A 274 -0.88 5.46 -8.72
N SER A 275 -0.59 6.65 -9.21
CA SER A 275 -1.54 7.75 -9.38
C SER A 275 -2.75 7.37 -10.26
N ALA A 276 -2.53 6.58 -11.33
CA ALA A 276 -3.57 6.09 -12.25
C ALA A 276 -4.69 5.27 -11.59
N ARG A 277 -4.45 4.65 -10.43
CA ARG A 277 -5.45 3.89 -9.66
C ARG A 277 -5.90 4.63 -8.42
N THR A 278 -4.93 5.18 -7.70
CA THR A 278 -5.12 5.79 -6.39
C THR A 278 -5.96 7.07 -6.48
N VAL A 279 -5.78 7.88 -7.52
CA VAL A 279 -6.56 9.12 -7.73
C VAL A 279 -8.04 8.83 -8.04
N PRO A 280 -8.40 7.96 -9.00
CA PRO A 280 -9.81 7.58 -9.21
C PRO A 280 -10.51 7.05 -7.96
N ILE A 281 -9.83 6.22 -7.15
CA ILE A 281 -10.37 5.71 -5.89
C ILE A 281 -10.63 6.86 -4.91
N ALA A 282 -9.70 7.81 -4.80
CA ALA A 282 -9.87 8.99 -3.95
C ALA A 282 -11.09 9.81 -4.36
N LEU A 283 -11.31 10.03 -5.66
CA LEU A 283 -12.46 10.77 -6.17
C LEU A 283 -13.79 10.10 -5.81
N PHE A 284 -13.91 8.78 -5.99
CA PHE A 284 -15.12 8.04 -5.61
C PHE A 284 -15.33 7.94 -4.09
N ALA A 285 -14.25 7.79 -3.31
CA ALA A 285 -14.34 7.77 -1.85
C ALA A 285 -14.78 9.14 -1.31
N SER A 286 -14.27 10.22 -1.89
CA SER A 286 -14.63 11.60 -1.56
C SER A 286 -16.13 11.85 -1.69
N ILE A 287 -16.76 11.41 -2.79
CA ILE A 287 -18.21 11.58 -2.95
C ILE A 287 -19.04 10.70 -2.03
N GLY A 288 -18.67 9.43 -1.87
CA GLY A 288 -19.42 8.52 -1.00
C GLY A 288 -19.44 9.01 0.44
N LEU A 289 -18.28 9.37 0.98
CA LEU A 289 -18.15 9.86 2.36
C LEU A 289 -18.68 11.29 2.53
N GLY A 290 -18.45 12.17 1.56
CA GLY A 290 -19.03 13.52 1.55
C GLY A 290 -20.56 13.49 1.59
N PHE A 291 -21.19 12.59 0.84
CA PHE A 291 -22.64 12.43 0.82
C PHE A 291 -23.16 11.91 2.17
N VAL A 292 -22.57 10.85 2.70
CA VAL A 292 -22.99 10.24 3.98
C VAL A 292 -22.85 11.24 5.13
N THR A 293 -21.72 11.94 5.21
CA THR A 293 -21.48 12.91 6.29
C THR A 293 -22.35 14.15 6.15
N GLY A 294 -22.49 14.70 4.94
CA GLY A 294 -23.35 15.85 4.67
C GLY A 294 -24.82 15.59 4.97
N LEU A 295 -25.34 14.43 4.53
CA LEU A 295 -26.73 14.05 4.74
C LEU A 295 -27.02 13.75 6.21
N GLY A 296 -26.13 12.98 6.85
CA GLY A 296 -26.25 12.65 8.27
C GLY A 296 -26.26 13.89 9.17
N ALA A 297 -25.36 14.84 8.92
CA ALA A 297 -25.29 16.09 9.69
C ALA A 297 -26.53 16.96 9.45
N SER A 298 -26.98 17.09 8.19
CA SER A 298 -28.17 17.88 7.84
C SER A 298 -29.42 17.35 8.54
N ILE A 299 -29.63 16.03 8.51
CA ILE A 299 -30.76 15.39 9.19
C ILE A 299 -30.68 15.65 10.70
N ALA A 300 -29.51 15.43 11.32
CA ALA A 300 -29.33 15.64 12.76
C ALA A 300 -29.62 17.11 13.15
N LEU A 301 -29.09 18.08 12.42
CA LEU A 301 -29.30 19.50 12.69
C LEU A 301 -30.77 19.91 12.52
N LEU A 302 -31.43 19.48 11.45
CA LEU A 302 -32.81 19.83 11.17
C LEU A 302 -33.80 19.22 12.17
N TYR A 303 -33.57 17.98 12.64
CA TYR A 303 -34.39 17.41 13.71
C TYR A 303 -34.15 18.10 15.07
N SER A 304 -32.97 18.69 15.27
CA SER A 304 -32.58 19.35 16.52
C SER A 304 -32.90 20.84 16.58
N VAL A 305 -33.35 21.48 15.49
CA VAL A 305 -33.68 22.92 15.52
C VAL A 305 -34.88 23.17 16.43
N GLN A 306 -34.79 24.18 17.29
CA GLN A 306 -35.87 24.53 18.23
C GLN A 306 -36.68 25.72 17.72
N ASP A 307 -36.00 26.76 17.21
CA ASP A 307 -36.59 27.94 16.60
C ASP A 307 -35.99 28.11 15.20
N PHE A 308 -36.79 27.73 14.19
CA PHE A 308 -36.38 27.71 12.80
C PHE A 308 -36.23 29.12 12.22
N ASP A 309 -37.12 30.06 12.57
CA ASP A 309 -37.09 31.42 12.04
C ASP A 309 -35.89 32.20 12.59
N ALA A 310 -35.57 32.00 13.88
CA ALA A 310 -34.36 32.54 14.49
C ALA A 310 -33.09 31.94 13.87
N ALA A 311 -33.09 30.63 13.57
CA ALA A 311 -31.95 29.99 12.89
C ALA A 311 -31.80 30.51 11.45
N ALA A 312 -32.89 30.62 10.68
CA ALA A 312 -32.88 31.09 9.30
C ALA A 312 -32.47 32.57 9.16
N SER A 313 -32.68 33.38 10.20
CA SER A 313 -32.33 34.80 10.23
C SER A 313 -30.93 35.08 10.81
N ALA A 314 -30.28 34.08 11.39
CA ALA A 314 -28.95 34.22 11.96
C ALA A 314 -27.87 34.33 10.87
N GLU A 315 -26.82 35.11 11.12
CA GLU A 315 -25.66 35.20 10.21
C GLU A 315 -24.96 33.84 10.05
N LEU A 316 -24.97 33.03 11.11
CA LEU A 316 -24.39 31.68 11.12
C LEU A 316 -25.39 30.66 11.70
N PRO A 317 -26.38 30.21 10.91
CA PRO A 317 -27.45 29.33 11.39
C PRO A 317 -26.93 28.04 12.02
N PHE A 318 -25.80 27.53 11.55
CA PHE A 318 -25.15 26.34 12.11
C PHE A 318 -24.84 26.47 13.61
N LEU A 319 -24.21 27.58 14.03
CA LEU A 319 -23.92 27.84 15.43
C LEU A 319 -25.22 28.01 16.23
N THR A 320 -26.17 28.78 15.68
CA THR A 320 -27.47 29.00 16.33
C THR A 320 -28.22 27.69 16.58
N ILE A 321 -28.24 26.76 15.62
CA ILE A 321 -28.86 25.44 15.78
C ILE A 321 -28.17 24.64 16.89
N ILE A 322 -26.83 24.63 16.94
CA ILE A 322 -26.07 23.92 17.99
C ILE A 322 -26.38 24.50 19.37
N VAL A 323 -26.40 25.84 19.51
CA VAL A 323 -26.71 26.50 20.78
C VAL A 323 -28.16 26.24 21.19
N GLN A 324 -29.11 26.28 20.26
CA GLN A 324 -30.51 25.93 20.54
C GLN A 324 -30.67 24.47 21.00
N ALA A 325 -30.00 23.52 20.32
CA ALA A 325 -30.08 22.11 20.65
C ALA A 325 -29.45 21.80 22.02
N THR A 326 -28.23 22.30 22.25
CA THR A 326 -27.47 22.03 23.48
C THR A 326 -27.89 22.89 24.67
N ARG A 327 -28.58 24.01 24.41
CA ARG A 327 -28.93 25.04 25.40
C ARG A 327 -27.70 25.59 26.13
N SER A 328 -26.55 25.62 25.47
CA SER A 328 -25.26 25.99 26.06
C SER A 328 -24.36 26.74 25.07
N ASN A 329 -24.05 27.99 25.40
CA ASN A 329 -23.07 28.78 24.63
C ASN A 329 -21.67 28.17 24.71
N ALA A 330 -21.30 27.54 25.84
CA ALA A 330 -20.01 26.88 26.00
C ALA A 330 -19.87 25.68 25.05
N ALA A 331 -20.94 24.88 24.88
CA ALA A 331 -20.95 23.81 23.89
C ALA A 331 -20.80 24.37 22.47
N GLY A 332 -21.54 25.43 22.13
CA GLY A 332 -21.41 26.15 20.86
C GLY A 332 -19.97 26.58 20.57
N VAL A 333 -19.27 27.18 21.55
CA VAL A 333 -17.86 27.57 21.42
C VAL A 333 -16.95 26.38 21.12
N VAL A 334 -17.08 25.28 21.88
CA VAL A 334 -16.23 24.09 21.69
C VAL A 334 -16.43 23.52 20.28
N PHE A 335 -17.69 23.42 19.82
CA PHE A 335 -17.98 22.95 18.47
C PHE A 335 -17.40 23.88 17.40
N MET A 336 -17.53 25.20 17.59
CA MET A 336 -17.03 26.16 16.61
C MET A 336 -15.51 26.24 16.58
N VAL A 337 -14.80 26.14 17.70
CA VAL A 337 -13.33 26.13 17.72
C VAL A 337 -12.79 24.92 16.95
N ALA A 338 -13.37 23.73 17.16
CA ALA A 338 -12.97 22.56 16.42
C ALA A 338 -13.43 22.61 14.94
N PHE A 339 -14.57 23.22 14.63
CA PHE A 339 -14.98 23.54 13.25
C PHE A 339 -13.96 24.46 12.55
N LEU A 340 -13.55 25.55 13.20
CA LEU A 340 -12.54 26.50 12.67
C LEU A 340 -11.20 25.79 12.40
N PHE A 341 -10.78 24.89 13.29
CA PHE A 341 -9.57 24.11 13.10
C PHE A 341 -9.67 23.18 11.87
N ILE A 342 -10.82 22.55 11.66
CA ILE A 342 -11.07 21.72 10.47
C ILE A 342 -11.05 22.59 9.21
N VAL A 343 -11.77 23.71 9.19
CA VAL A 343 -11.81 24.66 8.06
C VAL A 343 -10.41 25.20 7.72
N GLN A 344 -9.55 25.44 8.71
CA GLN A 344 -8.16 25.82 8.46
C GLN A 344 -7.37 24.72 7.74
N ILE A 345 -7.54 23.44 8.13
CA ILE A 345 -6.91 22.31 7.43
C ILE A 345 -7.48 22.15 6.01
N MET A 346 -8.78 22.38 5.82
CA MET A 346 -9.40 22.40 4.48
C MET A 346 -8.74 23.48 3.61
N THR A 347 -8.64 24.71 4.13
CA THR A 347 -8.00 25.85 3.42
C THR A 347 -6.57 25.50 3.03
N ASN A 348 -5.80 24.86 3.92
CA ASN A 348 -4.44 24.41 3.63
C ASN A 348 -4.38 23.36 2.51
N SER A 349 -5.32 22.42 2.48
CA SER A 349 -5.40 21.37 1.46
C SER A 349 -5.79 21.94 0.10
N ILE A 350 -6.70 22.91 0.09
CA ILE A 350 -7.12 23.59 -1.14
C ILE A 350 -5.97 24.45 -1.69
N GLN A 351 -5.28 25.20 -0.82
CA GLN A 351 -4.12 25.99 -1.21
C GLN A 351 -2.98 25.12 -1.72
N MET A 352 -2.81 23.90 -1.16
CA MET A 352 -1.87 22.91 -1.67
C MET A 352 -2.19 22.59 -3.13
N ALA A 353 -3.39 22.08 -3.42
CA ALA A 353 -3.81 21.71 -4.77
C ALA A 353 -3.74 22.91 -5.76
N SER A 354 -4.24 24.08 -5.36
CA SER A 354 -4.16 25.33 -6.14
C SER A 354 -2.72 25.64 -6.58
N SER A 355 -1.76 25.58 -5.64
CA SER A 355 -0.36 25.86 -5.94
C SER A 355 0.28 24.85 -6.90
N ARG A 356 -0.12 23.57 -6.88
CA ARG A 356 0.39 22.53 -7.79
C ARG A 356 -0.19 22.71 -9.19
N LEU A 357 -1.47 23.08 -9.29
CA LEU A 357 -2.09 23.42 -10.56
C LEU A 357 -1.40 24.63 -11.21
N ILE A 358 -1.21 25.74 -10.47
CA ILE A 358 -0.53 26.94 -10.96
C ILE A 358 0.91 26.60 -11.40
N TRP A 359 1.63 25.82 -10.59
CA TRP A 359 2.98 25.36 -10.92
C TRP A 359 3.02 24.54 -12.21
N SER A 360 2.08 23.59 -12.37
CA SER A 360 1.97 22.75 -13.56
C SER A 360 1.67 23.59 -14.80
N PHE A 361 0.73 24.54 -14.70
CA PHE A 361 0.39 25.44 -15.79
C PHE A 361 1.55 26.37 -16.18
N ALA A 362 2.34 26.82 -15.20
CA ALA A 362 3.57 27.56 -15.43
C ALA A 362 4.67 26.71 -16.08
N ARG A 363 4.85 25.45 -15.67
CA ARG A 363 5.81 24.49 -16.25
C ARG A 363 5.59 24.34 -17.75
N ASP A 364 4.33 24.32 -18.18
CA ASP A 364 3.93 24.18 -19.58
C ASP A 364 3.89 25.54 -20.32
N LYS A 365 4.51 26.59 -19.73
CA LYS A 365 4.66 27.95 -20.29
C LYS A 365 3.35 28.68 -20.58
N ALA A 366 2.27 28.33 -19.88
CA ALA A 366 1.00 29.02 -20.04
C ALA A 366 0.99 30.41 -19.38
N LEU A 367 1.65 30.56 -18.23
CA LEU A 367 1.66 31.80 -17.44
C LEU A 367 2.85 32.72 -17.75
N PRO A 368 2.70 34.04 -17.64
CA PRO A 368 3.82 34.98 -17.71
C PRO A 368 4.78 34.72 -16.54
N PHE A 369 6.08 34.94 -16.77
CA PHE A 369 7.14 34.57 -15.81
C PHE A 369 7.16 33.07 -15.45
N SER A 370 6.70 32.21 -16.38
CA SER A 370 6.67 30.75 -16.26
C SER A 370 7.92 30.15 -15.62
N GLN A 371 9.12 30.55 -16.06
CA GLN A 371 10.41 30.08 -15.51
C GLN A 371 10.53 30.25 -13.99
N LYS A 372 9.99 31.34 -13.43
CA LYS A 372 10.03 31.60 -11.99
C LYS A 372 8.90 30.87 -11.26
N LEU A 373 7.69 30.87 -11.83
CA LEU A 373 6.52 30.23 -11.23
C LEU A 373 6.63 28.69 -11.19
N SER A 374 7.29 28.10 -12.18
CA SER A 374 7.54 26.66 -12.28
C SER A 374 8.71 26.18 -11.41
N HIS A 375 9.42 27.08 -10.73
CA HIS A 375 10.59 26.72 -9.93
C HIS A 375 10.18 26.16 -8.56
N ILE A 376 10.67 24.96 -8.24
CA ILE A 376 10.51 24.33 -6.92
C ILE A 376 11.70 24.67 -6.04
N SER A 377 11.46 25.17 -4.83
CA SER A 377 12.55 25.46 -3.88
C SER A 377 13.29 24.18 -3.48
N PRO A 378 14.63 24.11 -3.58
CA PRO A 378 15.37 22.89 -3.20
C PRO A 378 15.32 22.59 -1.70
N THR A 379 15.22 23.62 -0.85
CA THR A 379 15.18 23.47 0.61
C THR A 379 13.77 23.20 1.13
N LEU A 380 12.76 23.91 0.61
CA LEU A 380 11.36 23.79 1.05
C LEU A 380 10.58 22.70 0.28
N ARG A 381 11.04 22.34 -0.92
CA ARG A 381 10.44 21.38 -1.88
C ARG A 381 8.99 21.69 -2.26
N VAL A 382 8.63 22.97 -2.30
CA VAL A 382 7.32 23.47 -2.72
C VAL A 382 7.47 24.66 -3.69
N PRO A 383 6.49 24.91 -4.58
CA PRO A 383 6.54 26.03 -5.53
C PRO A 383 6.10 27.34 -4.86
N VAL A 384 7.01 27.99 -4.13
CA VAL A 384 6.73 29.17 -3.29
C VAL A 384 6.05 30.30 -4.08
N LEU A 385 6.53 30.62 -5.30
CA LEU A 385 5.95 31.70 -6.08
C LEU A 385 4.53 31.37 -6.59
N SER A 386 4.23 30.11 -6.84
CA SER A 386 2.87 29.66 -7.18
C SER A 386 1.92 29.81 -5.97
N ILE A 387 2.39 29.51 -4.76
CA ILE A 387 1.63 29.74 -3.51
C ILE A 387 1.35 31.24 -3.33
N LEU A 388 2.35 32.10 -3.54
CA LEU A 388 2.19 33.56 -3.41
C LEU A 388 1.28 34.16 -4.49
N LEU A 389 1.25 33.59 -5.69
CA LEU A 389 0.30 33.98 -6.73
C LEU A 389 -1.13 33.60 -6.35
N SER A 390 -1.35 32.40 -5.80
CA SER A 390 -2.66 32.02 -5.26
C SER A 390 -3.07 32.96 -4.12
N TRP A 391 -2.17 33.19 -3.15
CA TRP A 391 -2.40 34.09 -2.01
C TRP A 391 -2.81 35.50 -2.47
N SER A 392 -2.10 36.08 -3.43
CA SER A 392 -2.42 37.43 -3.92
C SER A 392 -3.76 37.49 -4.66
N GLY A 393 -4.08 36.47 -5.46
CA GLY A 393 -5.40 36.33 -6.08
C GLY A 393 -6.53 36.27 -5.05
N VAL A 394 -6.34 35.48 -3.98
CA VAL A 394 -7.29 35.37 -2.87
C VAL A 394 -7.46 36.71 -2.15
N THR A 395 -6.37 37.43 -1.85
CA THR A 395 -6.43 38.77 -1.23
C THR A 395 -7.21 39.77 -2.09
N ILE A 396 -7.00 39.77 -3.43
CA ILE A 396 -7.74 40.63 -4.35
C ILE A 396 -9.23 40.32 -4.32
N LEU A 397 -9.61 39.04 -4.32
CA LEU A 397 -11.02 38.64 -4.18
C LEU A 397 -11.60 39.05 -2.82
N GLY A 398 -10.81 38.96 -1.74
CA GLY A 398 -11.19 39.43 -0.41
C GLY A 398 -11.47 40.94 -0.36
N LEU A 399 -10.70 41.76 -1.08
CA LEU A 399 -10.93 43.20 -1.17
C LEU A 399 -12.29 43.54 -1.82
N LEU A 400 -12.77 42.70 -2.74
CA LEU A 400 -14.10 42.89 -3.34
C LEU A 400 -15.23 42.77 -2.29
N TYR A 401 -15.04 41.94 -1.25
CA TYR A 401 -16.02 41.78 -0.17
C TYR A 401 -16.23 43.07 0.65
N ILE A 402 -15.21 43.93 0.76
CA ILE A 402 -15.35 45.25 1.39
C ILE A 402 -16.39 46.09 0.63
N GLY A 403 -16.38 46.00 -0.70
CA GLY A 403 -17.30 46.73 -1.58
C GLY A 403 -18.76 46.28 -1.44
N SER A 404 -19.02 44.98 -1.31
CA SER A 404 -20.37 44.45 -1.08
C SER A 404 -20.36 43.08 -0.40
N ALA A 405 -21.25 42.88 0.59
CA ALA A 405 -21.45 41.60 1.26
C ALA A 405 -22.03 40.51 0.32
N THR A 406 -22.70 40.91 -0.77
CA THR A 406 -23.24 39.97 -1.78
C THR A 406 -22.18 39.36 -2.69
N VAL A 407 -20.94 39.88 -2.64
CA VAL A 407 -19.79 39.29 -3.34
C VAL A 407 -19.52 37.88 -2.86
N TYR A 408 -19.80 37.54 -1.60
CA TYR A 408 -19.60 36.18 -1.09
C TYR A 408 -20.44 35.13 -1.84
N ASN A 409 -21.74 35.38 -2.02
CA ASN A 409 -22.61 34.48 -2.79
C ASN A 409 -22.15 34.38 -4.26
N SER A 410 -21.61 35.48 -4.78
CA SER A 410 -21.06 35.52 -6.14
C SER A 410 -19.79 34.67 -6.25
N ILE A 411 -18.91 34.69 -5.24
CA ILE A 411 -17.70 33.85 -5.14
C ILE A 411 -18.07 32.37 -5.13
N ILE A 412 -19.02 31.95 -4.28
CA ILE A 412 -19.50 30.56 -4.24
C ILE A 412 -20.06 30.11 -5.59
N SER A 413 -20.85 30.95 -6.25
CA SER A 413 -21.42 30.61 -7.55
C SER A 413 -20.32 30.51 -8.63
N CYS A 414 -19.33 31.41 -8.60
CA CYS A 414 -18.23 31.43 -9.55
C CYS A 414 -17.37 30.17 -9.52
N CYS A 415 -17.00 29.64 -8.34
CA CYS A 415 -16.15 28.45 -8.30
C CYS A 415 -16.84 27.24 -8.94
N ILE A 416 -18.13 27.01 -8.64
CA ILE A 416 -18.84 25.86 -9.19
C ILE A 416 -19.05 26.02 -10.71
N ILE A 417 -19.35 27.24 -11.18
CA ILE A 417 -19.48 27.52 -12.62
C ILE A 417 -18.16 27.25 -13.36
N LEU A 418 -17.03 27.77 -12.85
CA LEU A 418 -15.72 27.59 -13.48
C LEU A 418 -15.31 26.11 -13.53
N GLN A 419 -15.52 25.36 -12.44
CA GLN A 419 -15.29 23.93 -12.37
C GLN A 419 -16.09 23.16 -13.42
N ASN A 420 -17.40 23.42 -13.46
CA ASN A 420 -18.33 22.75 -14.36
C ASN A 420 -18.00 23.04 -15.84
N ILE A 421 -17.65 24.29 -16.17
CA ILE A 421 -17.21 24.67 -17.51
C ILE A 421 -15.95 23.90 -17.90
N ALA A 422 -14.93 23.92 -17.03
CA ALA A 422 -13.64 23.30 -17.32
C ALA A 422 -13.78 21.77 -17.53
N ILE A 423 -14.53 21.07 -16.68
CA ILE A 423 -14.81 19.63 -16.84
C ILE A 423 -15.65 19.36 -18.10
N SER A 424 -16.64 20.19 -18.39
CA SER A 424 -17.53 19.99 -19.54
C SER A 424 -16.85 20.15 -20.88
N VAL A 425 -15.91 21.08 -21.00
CA VAL A 425 -15.11 21.21 -22.23
C VAL A 425 -14.37 19.89 -22.51
N VAL A 426 -13.74 19.30 -21.48
CA VAL A 426 -13.05 18.01 -21.60
C VAL A 426 -14.04 16.88 -21.92
N ALA A 427 -15.20 16.85 -21.27
CA ALA A 427 -16.24 15.86 -21.52
C ALA A 427 -16.77 15.91 -22.96
N ILE A 428 -16.99 17.12 -23.50
CA ILE A 428 -17.40 17.36 -24.89
C ILE A 428 -16.30 16.87 -25.85
N GLN A 429 -15.05 17.30 -25.65
CA GLN A 429 -13.93 16.85 -26.49
C GLN A 429 -13.81 15.32 -26.49
N LEU A 430 -13.99 14.69 -25.34
CA LEU A 430 -13.96 13.24 -25.20
C LEU A 430 -15.11 12.55 -25.95
N MET A 431 -16.33 13.10 -25.88
CA MET A 431 -17.48 12.59 -26.66
C MET A 431 -17.28 12.77 -28.17
N LEU A 432 -16.78 13.92 -28.61
CA LEU A 432 -16.52 14.20 -30.03
C LEU A 432 -15.47 13.25 -30.63
N LYS A 433 -14.49 12.81 -29.83
CA LYS A 433 -13.50 11.79 -30.21
C LYS A 433 -14.01 10.34 -30.11
N GLY A 434 -15.31 10.13 -29.91
CA GLY A 434 -15.89 8.79 -29.77
C GLY A 434 -15.44 8.08 -28.49
N ARG A 435 -15.01 8.83 -27.46
CA ARG A 435 -14.47 8.35 -26.19
C ARG A 435 -13.25 7.42 -26.34
N LYS A 436 -12.46 7.63 -27.39
CA LYS A 436 -11.14 7.01 -27.58
C LYS A 436 -10.13 7.66 -26.64
N MET A 437 -9.48 6.85 -25.83
CA MET A 437 -8.46 7.22 -24.85
C MET A 437 -7.46 6.08 -24.73
N ASN A 438 -6.40 6.27 -23.95
CA ASN A 438 -5.42 5.23 -23.64
C ASN A 438 -6.12 3.89 -23.28
N PRO A 439 -5.91 2.82 -24.08
CA PRO A 439 -6.55 1.52 -23.84
C PRO A 439 -6.03 0.82 -22.58
N ASN A 440 -4.86 1.25 -22.08
CA ASN A 440 -4.15 0.66 -20.94
C ASN A 440 -4.57 1.23 -19.58
N ARG A 441 -5.55 2.14 -19.54
CA ARG A 441 -6.06 2.73 -18.30
C ARG A 441 -6.75 1.72 -17.37
N TRP A 442 -6.66 1.99 -16.07
CA TRP A 442 -7.28 1.15 -15.02
C TRP A 442 -8.81 1.17 -15.04
N LEU A 443 -9.42 2.35 -15.20
CA LEU A 443 -10.87 2.52 -15.18
C LEU A 443 -11.42 2.66 -16.61
N LYS A 444 -12.34 1.77 -17.01
CA LYS A 444 -13.02 1.80 -18.31
C LYS A 444 -14.52 1.82 -18.09
N LEU A 445 -15.19 2.95 -18.36
CA LEU A 445 -16.62 3.08 -18.07
C LEU A 445 -17.54 2.59 -19.21
N GLY A 446 -17.00 2.34 -20.41
CA GLY A 446 -17.79 1.87 -21.54
C GLY A 446 -18.99 2.78 -21.86
N TRP A 447 -20.19 2.21 -21.95
CA TRP A 447 -21.44 2.94 -22.22
C TRP A 447 -21.82 3.92 -21.10
N PHE A 448 -21.51 3.59 -19.84
CA PHE A 448 -21.82 4.44 -18.69
C PHE A 448 -21.09 5.78 -18.78
N GLY A 449 -19.88 5.79 -19.36
CA GLY A 449 -19.15 7.03 -19.55
C GLY A 449 -19.77 7.98 -20.59
N TRP A 450 -20.53 7.48 -21.57
CA TRP A 450 -21.33 8.37 -22.45
C TRP A 450 -22.42 9.09 -21.66
N VAL A 451 -23.11 8.35 -20.80
CA VAL A 451 -24.14 8.90 -19.91
C VAL A 451 -23.51 9.92 -18.95
N ALA A 452 -22.38 9.57 -18.33
CA ALA A 452 -21.69 10.43 -17.38
C ALA A 452 -21.24 11.77 -18.01
N ASN A 453 -20.63 11.72 -19.19
CA ASN A 453 -20.23 12.93 -19.91
C ASN A 453 -21.45 13.79 -20.31
N SER A 454 -22.54 13.15 -20.77
CA SER A 454 -23.75 13.86 -21.20
C SER A 454 -24.41 14.59 -20.02
N VAL A 455 -24.55 13.91 -18.89
CA VAL A 455 -25.09 14.48 -17.65
C VAL A 455 -24.22 15.65 -17.17
N THR A 456 -22.89 15.51 -17.24
CA THR A 456 -21.93 16.56 -16.87
C THR A 456 -22.15 17.84 -17.70
N VAL A 457 -22.33 17.70 -19.02
CA VAL A 457 -22.58 18.85 -19.90
C VAL A 457 -23.93 19.51 -19.61
N VAL A 458 -24.99 18.71 -19.46
CA VAL A 458 -26.34 19.22 -19.13
C VAL A 458 -26.34 19.94 -17.78
N TRP A 459 -25.67 19.37 -16.78
CA TRP A 459 -25.52 19.98 -15.46
C TRP A 459 -24.80 21.33 -15.52
N THR A 460 -23.75 21.43 -16.33
CA THR A 460 -23.01 22.67 -16.52
C THR A 460 -23.84 23.75 -17.17
N VAL A 461 -24.63 23.41 -18.19
CA VAL A 461 -25.56 24.38 -18.81
C VAL A 461 -26.59 24.85 -17.78
N PHE A 462 -27.19 23.92 -17.04
CA PHE A 462 -28.16 24.25 -16.00
C PHE A 462 -27.58 25.20 -14.93
N THR A 463 -26.43 24.83 -14.34
CA THR A 463 -25.79 25.60 -13.27
C THR A 463 -25.29 26.96 -13.74
N THR A 464 -24.67 27.03 -14.92
CA THR A 464 -24.19 28.30 -15.49
C THR A 464 -25.33 29.26 -15.74
N VAL A 465 -26.48 28.80 -16.23
CA VAL A 465 -27.62 29.70 -16.45
C VAL A 465 -28.27 30.09 -15.13
N MET A 466 -28.57 29.12 -14.25
CA MET A 466 -29.36 29.37 -13.05
C MET A 466 -28.63 30.14 -11.96
N TRP A 467 -27.31 29.98 -11.83
CA TRP A 467 -26.54 30.63 -10.73
C TRP A 467 -25.95 31.99 -11.12
N LEU A 468 -26.20 32.45 -12.34
CA LEU A 468 -26.00 33.86 -12.71
C LEU A 468 -27.24 34.72 -12.42
N PHE A 469 -28.36 34.12 -12.00
CA PHE A 469 -29.55 34.87 -11.62
C PHE A 469 -29.31 35.64 -10.31
N PRO A 470 -29.91 36.83 -10.15
CA PRO A 470 -29.89 37.55 -8.89
C PRO A 470 -30.73 36.85 -7.81
N LEU A 471 -30.38 37.11 -6.55
CA LEU A 471 -31.09 36.55 -5.40
C LEU A 471 -32.58 36.93 -5.39
N THR A 472 -32.90 38.16 -5.80
CA THR A 472 -34.27 38.67 -5.91
C THR A 472 -34.59 39.06 -7.36
N PRO A 473 -35.87 39.05 -7.79
CA PRO A 473 -36.23 39.41 -9.16
C PRO A 473 -36.00 40.89 -9.49
N LYS A 474 -35.77 41.74 -8.48
CA LYS A 474 -35.51 43.18 -8.61
C LYS A 474 -34.35 43.58 -7.68
N PRO A 475 -33.11 43.19 -7.99
CA PRO A 475 -31.97 43.48 -7.12
C PRO A 475 -31.63 44.97 -7.15
N THR A 476 -31.34 45.55 -5.99
CA THR A 476 -30.63 46.84 -5.93
C THR A 476 -29.16 46.68 -6.36
N GLY A 477 -28.44 47.78 -6.58
CA GLY A 477 -27.01 47.71 -6.95
C GLY A 477 -26.16 46.96 -5.92
N SER A 478 -26.48 47.05 -4.62
CA SER A 478 -25.82 46.28 -3.56
C SER A 478 -26.23 44.80 -3.53
N GLU A 479 -27.39 44.45 -4.07
CA GLU A 479 -27.96 43.08 -4.01
C GLU A 479 -27.75 42.29 -5.30
N MET A 480 -27.19 42.92 -6.33
CA MET A 480 -26.92 42.26 -7.61
C MET A 480 -25.95 41.09 -7.44
N ASN A 481 -26.18 40.01 -8.19
CA ASN A 481 -25.22 38.93 -8.31
C ASN A 481 -24.10 39.36 -9.26
N TYR A 482 -22.92 39.65 -8.71
CA TYR A 482 -21.77 40.15 -9.47
C TYR A 482 -20.95 39.04 -10.13
N SER A 483 -21.39 37.78 -10.09
CA SER A 483 -20.68 36.65 -10.73
C SER A 483 -20.40 36.90 -12.21
N VAL A 484 -21.34 37.48 -12.97
CA VAL A 484 -21.12 37.79 -14.40
C VAL A 484 -19.95 38.76 -14.61
N ALA A 485 -19.85 39.79 -13.76
CA ALA A 485 -18.77 40.78 -13.84
C ALA A 485 -17.41 40.17 -13.44
N VAL A 486 -17.39 39.35 -12.40
CA VAL A 486 -16.18 38.65 -11.95
C VAL A 486 -15.69 37.66 -13.02
N LEU A 487 -16.57 36.84 -13.58
CA LEU A 487 -16.26 35.92 -14.66
C LEU A 487 -15.80 36.66 -15.92
N GLY A 488 -16.43 37.79 -16.26
CA GLY A 488 -16.03 38.64 -17.37
C GLY A 488 -14.63 39.24 -17.19
N ALA A 489 -14.29 39.70 -15.98
CA ALA A 489 -12.96 40.20 -15.66
C ALA A 489 -11.90 39.09 -15.73
N MET A 490 -12.20 37.90 -15.21
CA MET A 490 -11.34 36.72 -15.32
C MET A 490 -11.12 36.31 -16.79
N ALA A 491 -12.18 36.28 -17.60
CA ALA A 491 -12.10 35.98 -19.02
C ALA A 491 -11.26 37.03 -19.77
N LEU A 492 -11.38 38.32 -19.41
CA LEU A 492 -10.57 39.39 -19.99
C LEU A 492 -9.08 39.21 -19.66
N ILE A 493 -8.74 38.88 -18.41
CA ILE A 493 -7.34 38.64 -18.00
C ILE A 493 -6.76 37.44 -18.77
N ALA A 494 -7.49 36.32 -18.85
CA ALA A 494 -7.07 35.16 -19.63
C ALA A 494 -6.92 35.50 -21.13
N LEU A 495 -7.82 36.32 -21.70
CA LEU A 495 -7.72 36.77 -23.08
C LEU A 495 -6.49 37.65 -23.33
N LEU A 496 -6.18 38.57 -22.41
CA LEU A 496 -4.99 39.41 -22.50
C LEU A 496 -3.73 38.54 -22.42
N ASP A 497 -3.67 37.60 -21.49
CA ASP A 497 -2.56 36.64 -21.39
C ASP A 497 -2.42 35.80 -22.67
N TRP A 498 -3.53 35.34 -23.26
CA TRP A 498 -3.52 34.64 -24.55
C TRP A 498 -2.91 35.50 -25.66
N VAL A 499 -3.41 36.73 -25.84
CA VAL A 499 -3.01 37.61 -26.94
C VAL A 499 -1.55 38.04 -26.83
N PHE A 500 -1.09 38.39 -25.63
CA PHE A 500 0.24 38.96 -25.42
C PHE A 500 1.32 37.91 -25.15
N HIS A 501 0.99 36.78 -24.53
CA HIS A 501 1.97 35.78 -24.07
C HIS A 501 1.67 34.36 -24.58
N ALA A 502 0.57 33.75 -24.15
CA ALA A 502 0.37 32.30 -24.30
C ALA A 502 0.23 31.85 -25.76
N ARG A 503 -0.35 32.66 -26.66
CA ARG A 503 -0.41 32.36 -28.11
C ARG A 503 0.95 32.10 -28.75
N LYS A 504 2.05 32.59 -28.14
CA LYS A 504 3.42 32.41 -28.65
C LYS A 504 4.23 31.35 -27.90
N HIS A 505 3.83 30.98 -26.67
CA HIS A 505 4.66 30.17 -25.78
C HIS A 505 3.99 28.88 -25.30
N PHE A 506 2.65 28.84 -25.26
CA PHE A 506 1.89 27.69 -24.79
C PHE A 506 1.58 26.72 -25.93
N HIS A 507 2.18 25.53 -25.86
CA HIS A 507 2.01 24.45 -26.83
C HIS A 507 1.39 23.19 -26.21
N GLY A 508 0.90 23.28 -24.96
CA GLY A 508 0.41 22.14 -24.19
C GLY A 508 1.52 21.43 -23.40
N PRO A 509 1.21 20.26 -22.80
CA PRO A 509 2.16 19.52 -21.97
C PRO A 509 3.37 19.03 -22.78
N SER A 510 4.54 19.00 -22.14
CA SER A 510 5.77 18.58 -22.79
C SER A 510 5.77 17.10 -23.20
N LYS A 511 6.56 16.73 -24.22
CA LYS A 511 6.74 15.32 -24.63
C LYS A 511 7.15 14.45 -23.43
N ALA A 512 8.14 14.90 -22.66
CA ALA A 512 8.59 14.21 -21.45
C ALA A 512 7.47 13.96 -20.43
N THR A 513 6.51 14.89 -20.29
CA THR A 513 5.34 14.72 -19.41
C THR A 513 4.41 13.62 -19.92
N LEU A 514 4.16 13.58 -21.23
CA LEU A 514 3.26 12.60 -21.85
C LEU A 514 3.89 11.21 -21.87
N ASP A 515 5.18 11.12 -22.21
CA ASP A 515 5.94 9.87 -22.18
C ASP A 515 5.98 9.30 -20.75
N ALA A 516 6.14 10.14 -19.73
CA ALA A 516 6.08 9.71 -18.33
C ALA A 516 4.70 9.17 -17.93
N ILE A 517 3.62 9.77 -18.42
CA ILE A 517 2.24 9.31 -18.19
C ILE A 517 2.00 7.96 -18.89
N GLU A 518 2.46 7.81 -20.12
CA GLU A 518 2.29 6.59 -20.90
C GLU A 518 3.13 5.44 -20.34
N GLU A 519 4.36 5.73 -19.93
CA GLU A 519 5.24 4.78 -19.26
C GLU A 519 4.68 4.38 -17.89
N GLU A 520 4.10 5.28 -17.09
CA GLU A 520 3.44 4.91 -15.83
C GLU A 520 2.24 3.96 -16.06
N ASN A 521 1.43 4.22 -17.09
CA ASN A 521 0.33 3.33 -17.48
C ASN A 521 0.81 2.01 -18.08
N ARG A 522 1.91 2.02 -18.83
CA ARG A 522 2.53 0.83 -19.42
C ARG A 522 3.19 -0.02 -18.36
N ILE A 523 3.90 0.56 -17.39
CA ILE A 523 4.43 -0.13 -16.22
C ILE A 523 3.28 -0.73 -15.42
N TYR A 524 2.14 -0.03 -15.28
CA TYR A 524 0.97 -0.60 -14.60
C TYR A 524 0.37 -1.76 -15.38
N GLN A 525 0.15 -1.64 -16.69
CA GLN A 525 -0.29 -2.76 -17.51
C GLN A 525 0.72 -3.87 -17.47
N HIS A 526 2.00 -3.63 -17.70
CA HIS A 526 3.05 -4.63 -17.53
C HIS A 526 3.00 -5.22 -16.11
N HIS A 527 2.73 -4.47 -15.04
CA HIS A 527 2.51 -5.09 -13.73
C HIS A 527 1.28 -6.01 -13.72
N VAL A 528 0.17 -5.64 -14.36
CA VAL A 528 -1.08 -6.43 -14.42
C VAL A 528 -1.02 -7.60 -15.42
N THR A 529 -0.35 -7.43 -16.56
CA THR A 529 -0.14 -8.40 -17.64
C THR A 529 1.04 -9.31 -17.33
N THR A 530 2.11 -8.84 -16.67
CA THR A 530 3.21 -9.67 -16.11
C THR A 530 2.84 -10.26 -14.75
N LEU A 531 1.68 -9.88 -14.18
CA LEU A 531 0.96 -10.68 -13.18
C LEU A 531 0.07 -11.76 -13.85
N GLN A 532 -0.15 -11.70 -15.17
CA GLN A 532 -0.84 -12.71 -15.98
C GLN A 532 0.10 -13.54 -16.87
N ASP A 533 1.35 -13.12 -17.09
CA ASP A 533 2.35 -13.80 -17.89
C ASP A 533 3.39 -14.43 -16.97
N ALA A 534 3.22 -15.75 -16.76
CA ALA A 534 4.17 -16.68 -16.16
C ALA A 534 4.71 -16.28 -14.78
N SER A 535 3.83 -16.20 -13.78
CA SER A 535 4.26 -16.20 -12.38
C SER A 535 4.35 -17.62 -11.84
N TYR A 536 5.55 -18.01 -11.39
CA TYR A 536 5.86 -19.35 -10.90
C TYR A 536 5.59 -19.45 -9.39
N ALA A 537 4.82 -20.45 -8.97
CA ALA A 537 4.72 -20.84 -7.55
C ALA A 537 5.79 -21.90 -7.26
N LYS A 538 6.76 -21.60 -6.38
CA LYS A 538 7.92 -22.45 -6.10
C LYS A 538 7.94 -22.85 -4.63
N GLU A 539 7.91 -24.16 -4.35
CA GLU A 539 8.13 -24.71 -3.01
C GLU A 539 9.62 -24.94 -2.71
N ARG A 540 10.09 -24.58 -1.51
CA ARG A 540 11.52 -24.73 -1.17
C ARG A 540 11.87 -24.73 0.32
N GLY A 541 12.78 -25.61 0.73
CA GLY A 541 13.66 -25.50 1.92
C GLY A 541 15.16 -25.55 1.53
N GLY A 542 16.07 -24.93 2.29
CA GLY A 542 17.53 -25.19 2.29
C GLY A 542 18.38 -24.80 1.04
N THR A 543 19.71 -24.77 1.13
CA THR A 543 20.70 -24.07 0.24
C THR A 543 20.63 -24.25 -1.29
N GLY A 544 20.10 -25.34 -1.85
CA GLY A 544 20.21 -25.69 -3.29
C GLY A 544 19.52 -24.73 -4.28
N ALA A 545 18.24 -24.41 -4.10
CA ALA A 545 17.48 -23.54 -5.02
C ALA A 545 17.76 -22.02 -4.94
N ASN A 546 18.87 -21.63 -4.29
CA ASN A 546 19.21 -20.25 -3.98
C ASN A 546 19.99 -19.60 -5.10
N SER A 547 20.63 -20.42 -5.94
CA SER A 547 21.47 -20.02 -7.06
C SER A 547 20.67 -19.54 -8.27
N PHE A 548 19.33 -19.74 -8.28
CA PHE A 548 18.49 -19.46 -9.45
C PHE A 548 17.17 -18.76 -9.13
N THR A 549 17.17 -17.85 -8.15
CA THR A 549 15.94 -17.19 -7.70
C THR A 549 15.50 -16.09 -8.66
N THR A 550 16.45 -15.46 -9.33
CA THR A 550 16.23 -14.41 -10.33
C THR A 550 15.65 -14.94 -11.64
N ALA A 551 15.69 -16.26 -11.86
CA ALA A 551 15.23 -16.92 -13.08
C ALA A 551 13.71 -16.87 -13.32
N PHE A 552 12.92 -16.47 -12.31
CA PHE A 552 11.48 -16.63 -12.32
C PHE A 552 10.77 -15.27 -12.39
N GLY A 553 10.69 -14.68 -13.58
CA GLY A 553 9.80 -13.55 -13.91
C GLY A 553 9.76 -12.36 -12.93
N ALA A 554 8.74 -11.51 -13.07
CA ALA A 554 8.61 -10.29 -12.26
C ALA A 554 7.82 -10.50 -10.93
N SER A 555 7.01 -11.57 -10.81
CA SER A 555 6.05 -11.76 -9.71
C SER A 555 5.99 -13.19 -9.11
N PRO A 556 7.13 -13.86 -8.85
CA PRO A 556 7.13 -15.23 -8.32
C PRO A 556 6.53 -15.32 -6.91
N ALA A 557 5.88 -16.45 -6.63
CA ALA A 557 5.47 -16.83 -5.27
C ALA A 557 6.38 -17.94 -4.74
N TYR A 558 7.13 -17.64 -3.68
CA TYR A 558 7.95 -18.63 -2.99
C TYR A 558 7.21 -19.16 -1.77
N VAL A 559 6.87 -20.44 -1.82
CA VAL A 559 6.22 -21.18 -0.75
C VAL A 559 7.30 -21.91 0.05
N LEU A 560 7.34 -21.70 1.37
CA LEU A 560 8.45 -22.17 2.20
C LEU A 560 7.94 -22.97 3.41
N PRO A 561 8.62 -24.07 3.80
CA PRO A 561 8.29 -24.83 4.98
C PRO A 561 8.61 -24.03 6.25
N VAL A 562 7.95 -24.40 7.34
CA VAL A 562 8.15 -23.82 8.68
C VAL A 562 8.72 -24.84 9.68
N SER A 563 9.38 -25.88 9.15
CA SER A 563 9.85 -27.06 9.90
C SER A 563 11.36 -27.11 10.16
N ASP A 564 12.15 -26.15 9.65
CA ASP A 564 13.59 -26.07 9.90
C ASP A 564 13.90 -25.94 11.40
N ASP A 565 14.58 -26.91 12.00
CA ASP A 565 14.94 -26.90 13.41
C ASP A 565 16.46 -26.81 13.64
N GLY A 566 17.19 -26.24 12.67
CA GLY A 566 18.64 -26.07 12.72
C GLY A 566 19.13 -24.73 13.24
N GLY A 567 20.32 -24.72 13.85
CA GLY A 567 21.09 -23.53 14.21
C GLY A 567 20.31 -22.46 15.00
N SER A 568 20.37 -21.20 14.54
CA SER A 568 19.68 -20.07 15.17
C SER A 568 18.15 -20.24 15.24
N SER A 569 17.54 -20.95 14.29
CA SER A 569 16.10 -21.21 14.29
C SER A 569 15.72 -22.13 15.47
N ALA A 570 16.52 -23.18 15.71
CA ALA A 570 16.35 -24.12 16.82
C ALA A 570 16.33 -23.43 18.19
N GLU A 571 17.28 -22.51 18.41
CA GLU A 571 17.42 -21.80 19.67
C GLU A 571 16.24 -20.84 19.92
N ILE A 572 15.76 -20.17 18.87
CA ILE A 572 14.55 -19.35 18.93
C ILE A 572 13.32 -20.21 19.24
N LEU A 573 13.17 -21.36 18.60
CA LEU A 573 12.07 -22.29 18.87
C LEU A 573 12.10 -22.79 20.31
N ARG A 574 13.29 -23.13 20.83
CA ARG A 574 13.49 -23.60 22.22
C ARG A 574 13.11 -22.54 23.25
N CYS A 575 13.50 -21.29 23.03
CA CYS A 575 13.25 -20.21 23.99
C CYS A 575 11.87 -19.56 23.83
N PHE A 576 11.42 -19.34 22.59
CA PHE A 576 10.26 -18.51 22.26
C PHE A 576 9.06 -19.29 21.71
N GLY A 577 9.30 -20.38 21.01
CA GLY A 577 8.27 -21.13 20.29
C GLY A 577 7.84 -20.44 18.98
N GLY A 578 6.74 -20.94 18.40
CA GLY A 578 6.21 -20.49 17.10
C GLY A 578 6.80 -21.26 15.91
N PRO A 579 6.55 -20.81 14.67
CA PRO A 579 7.10 -21.45 13.47
C PRO A 579 8.60 -21.19 13.31
N SER A 580 9.29 -22.10 12.63
CA SER A 580 10.64 -21.83 12.15
C SER A 580 10.63 -20.77 11.06
N ILE A 581 11.64 -19.89 11.09
CA ILE A 581 11.76 -18.74 10.18
C ILE A 581 13.08 -18.77 9.38
N GLY A 582 13.91 -19.80 9.55
CA GLY A 582 15.24 -19.86 8.95
C GLY A 582 15.23 -19.85 7.42
N ASP A 583 14.39 -20.69 6.81
CA ASP A 583 14.20 -20.73 5.36
C ASP A 583 13.59 -19.44 4.82
N ILE A 584 12.61 -18.88 5.54
CA ILE A 584 11.95 -17.60 5.20
C ILE A 584 12.96 -16.45 5.20
N ARG A 585 13.76 -16.33 6.27
CA ARG A 585 14.86 -15.36 6.36
C ARG A 585 15.82 -15.50 5.20
N SER A 586 16.26 -16.74 4.94
CA SER A 586 17.27 -17.01 3.91
C SER A 586 16.77 -16.74 2.49
N ARG A 587 15.45 -16.88 2.26
CA ARG A 587 14.80 -16.44 1.02
C ARG A 587 14.77 -14.91 0.94
N LEU A 588 14.29 -14.24 1.98
CA LEU A 588 14.15 -12.79 2.00
C LEU A 588 15.49 -12.07 1.78
N ILE A 589 16.56 -12.53 2.43
CA ILE A 589 17.92 -11.98 2.25
C ILE A 589 18.36 -12.02 0.77
N ARG A 590 18.03 -13.10 0.05
CA ARG A 590 18.42 -13.25 -1.37
C ARG A 590 17.58 -12.47 -2.34
N LEU A 591 16.38 -12.08 -1.92
CA LEU A 591 15.51 -11.22 -2.71
C LEU A 591 15.88 -9.75 -2.54
N ILE A 592 16.84 -9.42 -1.66
CA ILE A 592 17.41 -8.08 -1.55
C ILE A 592 18.21 -7.80 -2.82
N PRO A 593 17.84 -6.76 -3.60
CA PRO A 593 18.57 -6.40 -4.81
C PRO A 593 20.04 -6.11 -4.50
N GLN A 594 20.95 -6.71 -5.27
CA GLN A 594 22.38 -6.42 -5.18
C GLN A 594 22.75 -5.28 -6.15
N PRO A 595 23.70 -4.41 -5.79
CA PRO A 595 24.17 -3.35 -6.69
C PRO A 595 24.78 -3.94 -7.98
N PRO A 596 24.52 -3.36 -9.16
CA PRO A 596 25.27 -3.67 -10.37
C PRO A 596 26.77 -3.38 -10.21
N ASP A 597 27.62 -4.17 -10.87
CA ASP A 597 29.07 -3.91 -10.89
C ASP A 597 29.35 -2.49 -11.43
N GLY A 598 29.93 -1.64 -10.59
CA GLY A 598 30.26 -0.23 -10.91
C GLY A 598 29.18 0.80 -10.52
N ALA A 599 27.99 0.38 -10.09
CA ALA A 599 26.97 1.29 -9.56
C ALA A 599 27.30 1.70 -8.12
N ASN A 600 27.35 3.01 -7.87
CA ASN A 600 27.82 3.56 -6.59
C ASN A 600 26.85 4.59 -6.00
N SER A 601 25.54 4.40 -6.23
CA SER A 601 24.51 5.29 -5.71
C SER A 601 24.39 5.17 -4.19
N ARG A 602 23.86 6.21 -3.53
CA ARG A 602 23.61 6.22 -2.09
C ARG A 602 22.68 5.08 -1.66
N ASP A 603 21.66 4.80 -2.47
CA ASP A 603 20.65 3.78 -2.17
C ASP A 603 21.23 2.37 -2.31
N ASP A 604 22.16 2.15 -3.23
CA ASP A 604 22.83 0.85 -3.39
C ASP A 604 23.76 0.53 -2.23
N ARG A 605 24.49 1.55 -1.73
CA ARG A 605 25.29 1.40 -0.51
C ARG A 605 24.44 1.09 0.72
N GLU A 606 23.26 1.72 0.81
CA GLU A 606 22.33 1.47 1.91
C GLU A 606 21.71 0.05 1.83
N ARG A 607 21.30 -0.39 0.63
CA ARG A 607 20.81 -1.77 0.42
C ARG A 607 21.86 -2.81 0.75
N LEU A 608 23.11 -2.58 0.32
CA LEU A 608 24.23 -3.46 0.65
C LEU A 608 24.50 -3.50 2.16
N ALA A 609 24.43 -2.35 2.85
CA ALA A 609 24.56 -2.29 4.30
C ALA A 609 23.44 -3.06 5.02
N ILE A 610 22.19 -2.92 4.56
CA ILE A 610 21.04 -3.67 5.10
C ILE A 610 21.18 -5.16 4.83
N TYR A 611 21.62 -5.54 3.63
CA TYR A 611 21.93 -6.93 3.28
C TYR A 611 22.98 -7.50 4.25
N ASN A 612 24.10 -6.79 4.44
CA ASN A 612 25.18 -7.20 5.33
C ASN A 612 24.68 -7.38 6.77
N LEU A 613 23.90 -6.43 7.29
CA LEU A 613 23.31 -6.50 8.63
C LEU A 613 22.35 -7.68 8.78
N MET A 614 21.41 -7.84 7.86
CA MET A 614 20.37 -8.88 7.95
C MET A 614 20.91 -10.29 7.71
N ALA A 615 21.92 -10.41 6.85
CA ALA A 615 22.64 -11.65 6.56
C ALA A 615 23.64 -12.04 7.65
N HIS A 616 24.04 -11.10 8.51
CA HIS A 616 25.06 -11.33 9.53
C HIS A 616 24.64 -12.44 10.52
N ARG A 617 25.63 -13.28 10.82
CA ARG A 617 25.52 -14.41 11.74
C ARG A 617 26.74 -14.42 12.64
N PHE A 618 26.49 -14.58 13.94
CA PHE A 618 27.57 -14.63 14.93
C PHE A 618 28.39 -15.91 14.76
N PRO A 619 29.69 -15.91 15.13
CA PRO A 619 30.51 -17.10 15.06
C PRO A 619 29.91 -18.25 15.89
N ALA A 620 30.11 -19.48 15.45
CA ALA A 620 29.57 -20.66 16.14
C ALA A 620 30.37 -21.01 17.41
N ASP A 621 31.66 -20.69 17.40
CA ASP A 621 32.66 -20.93 18.44
C ASP A 621 32.79 -19.76 19.44
N ILE A 622 32.01 -18.68 19.27
CA ILE A 622 32.05 -17.51 20.16
C ILE A 622 31.71 -17.87 21.61
N SER A 623 32.39 -17.22 22.57
CA SER A 623 32.00 -17.31 23.98
C SER A 623 30.62 -16.66 24.20
N GLU A 624 29.81 -17.19 25.12
CA GLU A 624 28.49 -16.63 25.43
C GLU A 624 28.55 -15.16 25.86
N LYS A 625 29.62 -14.78 26.58
CA LYS A 625 29.83 -13.39 26.99
C LYS A 625 30.06 -12.50 25.78
N ALA A 626 31.03 -12.83 24.93
CA ALA A 626 31.33 -12.05 23.73
C ALA A 626 30.13 -11.98 22.76
N GLY A 627 29.34 -13.05 22.64
CA GLY A 627 28.11 -13.04 21.85
C GLY A 627 27.03 -12.10 22.41
N ARG A 628 26.92 -11.98 23.73
CA ARG A 628 26.01 -11.00 24.37
C ARG A 628 26.49 -9.57 24.18
N ASP A 629 27.78 -9.34 24.35
CA ASP A 629 28.38 -8.01 24.18
C ASP A 629 28.17 -7.53 22.72
N MET A 630 28.40 -8.41 21.73
CA MET A 630 28.13 -8.12 20.31
C MET A 630 26.64 -7.87 20.02
N TRP A 631 25.74 -8.61 20.67
CA TRP A 631 24.31 -8.37 20.55
C TRP A 631 23.87 -7.03 21.16
N GLU A 632 24.44 -6.65 22.29
CA GLU A 632 24.18 -5.38 22.95
C GLU A 632 24.57 -4.20 22.06
N GLU A 633 25.77 -4.22 21.46
CA GLU A 633 26.19 -3.21 20.48
C GLU A 633 25.18 -3.07 19.33
N ILE A 634 24.70 -4.20 18.78
CA ILE A 634 23.72 -4.20 17.69
C ILE A 634 22.40 -3.57 18.14
N VAL A 635 21.87 -3.92 19.32
CA VAL A 635 20.61 -3.37 19.86
C VAL A 635 20.71 -1.87 20.16
N GLU A 636 21.87 -1.42 20.60
CA GLU A 636 22.16 0.00 20.83
C GLU A 636 22.33 0.80 19.53
N GLY A 637 22.37 0.13 18.37
CA GLY A 637 22.62 0.80 17.10
C GLY A 637 24.08 1.22 16.93
N ARG A 638 25.00 0.60 17.68
CA ARG A 638 26.45 0.84 17.67
C ARG A 638 27.16 -0.29 16.91
N GLY A 639 28.36 0.00 16.39
CA GLY A 639 29.19 -0.98 15.67
C GLY A 639 29.14 -0.88 14.14
N PRO A 640 30.10 -1.54 13.45
CA PRO A 640 30.36 -1.34 12.02
C PRO A 640 29.26 -1.86 11.11
N LEU A 641 28.41 -2.79 11.57
CA LEU A 641 27.31 -3.35 10.77
C LEU A 641 26.19 -2.35 10.48
N TRP A 642 26.12 -1.25 11.24
CA TRP A 642 25.18 -0.15 10.98
C TRP A 642 25.73 0.89 10.00
N ASN A 643 27.01 0.82 9.64
CA ASN A 643 27.62 1.78 8.72
C ASN A 643 26.98 1.67 7.34
N GLY A 644 26.45 2.79 6.84
CA GLY A 644 25.78 2.86 5.54
C GLY A 644 24.26 2.63 5.60
N VAL A 645 23.70 2.18 6.73
CA VAL A 645 22.24 2.11 6.92
C VAL A 645 21.72 3.50 7.30
N GLY A 646 20.79 4.08 6.52
CA GLY A 646 20.22 5.38 6.81
C GLY A 646 19.37 5.41 8.08
N ASP A 647 19.29 6.57 8.72
CA ASP A 647 18.72 6.73 10.07
C ASP A 647 17.28 6.23 10.18
N ASP A 648 16.43 6.50 9.18
CA ASP A 648 15.02 6.06 9.17
C ASP A 648 14.90 4.53 9.21
N LYS A 649 15.68 3.84 8.36
CA LYS A 649 15.69 2.37 8.29
C LYS A 649 16.40 1.77 9.50
N LYS A 650 17.46 2.42 9.99
CA LYS A 650 18.19 2.03 11.20
C LYS A 650 17.25 2.00 12.40
N GLU A 651 16.52 3.08 12.67
CA GLU A 651 15.58 3.15 13.78
C GLU A 651 14.43 2.15 13.63
N CYS A 652 13.92 1.96 12.39
CA CYS A 652 12.93 0.93 12.12
C CYS A 652 13.45 -0.48 12.45
N ILE A 653 14.62 -0.87 11.93
CA ILE A 653 15.21 -2.21 12.18
C ILE A 653 15.47 -2.39 13.68
N ARG A 654 16.09 -1.39 14.30
CA ARG A 654 16.46 -1.40 15.71
C ARG A 654 15.25 -1.56 16.62
N ALA A 655 14.12 -0.92 16.32
CA ALA A 655 12.90 -1.07 17.13
C ALA A 655 12.45 -2.54 17.28
N PHE A 656 12.55 -3.34 16.22
CA PHE A 656 12.20 -4.77 16.27
C PHE A 656 13.27 -5.64 16.91
N LEU A 657 14.55 -5.30 16.77
CA LEU A 657 15.65 -5.96 17.48
C LEU A 657 15.56 -5.68 19.00
N VAL A 658 15.21 -4.45 19.40
CA VAL A 658 14.92 -4.08 20.79
C VAL A 658 13.71 -4.86 21.32
N HIS A 659 12.65 -5.02 20.52
CA HIS A 659 11.52 -5.87 20.92
C HIS A 659 11.93 -7.34 21.11
N PHE A 660 12.78 -7.88 20.23
CA PHE A 660 13.36 -9.21 20.42
C PHE A 660 14.22 -9.30 21.70
N GLN A 661 14.99 -8.25 22.03
CA GLN A 661 15.71 -8.18 23.29
C GLN A 661 14.75 -8.18 24.50
N ALA A 662 13.64 -7.44 24.43
CA ALA A 662 12.62 -7.48 25.48
C ALA A 662 12.03 -8.89 25.65
N LEU A 663 11.87 -9.67 24.56
CA LEU A 663 11.45 -11.07 24.65
C LEU A 663 12.49 -11.96 25.34
N ASN A 664 13.77 -11.79 25.03
CA ASN A 664 14.87 -12.48 25.71
C ASN A 664 14.81 -12.23 27.21
N LEU A 665 14.64 -10.97 27.63
CA LEU A 665 14.58 -10.59 29.04
C LEU A 665 13.33 -11.17 29.73
N ARG A 666 12.15 -11.11 29.08
CA ARG A 666 10.91 -11.73 29.59
C ARG A 666 11.05 -13.25 29.79
N ARG A 667 11.95 -13.92 29.06
CA ARG A 667 12.23 -15.35 29.17
C ARG A 667 13.66 -15.65 29.60
N ALA A 668 14.24 -14.81 30.46
CA ALA A 668 15.63 -14.95 30.91
C ALA A 668 15.95 -16.35 31.49
N HIS A 669 14.98 -16.99 32.15
CA HIS A 669 15.10 -18.36 32.67
C HIS A 669 15.40 -19.42 31.60
N LYS A 670 15.10 -19.17 30.32
CA LYS A 670 15.39 -20.09 29.21
C LYS A 670 16.86 -20.05 28.74
N ARG A 671 17.63 -19.06 29.20
CA ARG A 671 19.06 -18.85 28.87
C ARG A 671 19.30 -18.92 27.36
N PHE A 672 18.82 -17.92 26.62
CA PHE A 672 19.03 -17.82 25.18
C PHE A 672 20.53 -17.68 24.86
N SER A 673 21.04 -18.52 23.96
CA SER A 673 22.41 -18.52 23.43
C SER A 673 22.50 -17.69 22.16
N PHE A 674 23.49 -16.81 22.09
CA PHE A 674 23.79 -16.02 20.88
C PHE A 674 24.81 -16.70 19.95
N ARG A 675 25.25 -17.92 20.26
CA ARG A 675 26.16 -18.67 19.39
C ARG A 675 25.50 -18.98 18.07
N ASN A 676 26.20 -18.73 16.97
CA ASN A 676 25.65 -18.97 15.64
C ASN A 676 24.30 -18.23 15.42
N PHE A 677 24.04 -17.14 16.15
CA PHE A 677 22.77 -16.41 16.06
C PHE A 677 22.72 -15.54 14.81
N SER A 678 21.54 -15.42 14.19
CA SER A 678 21.35 -14.59 13.01
C SER A 678 20.52 -13.35 13.32
N ILE A 679 21.05 -12.18 12.97
CA ILE A 679 20.37 -10.89 13.20
C ILE A 679 19.01 -10.86 12.48
N GLY A 680 18.95 -11.30 11.22
CA GLY A 680 17.69 -11.39 10.47
C GLY A 680 16.64 -12.29 11.12
N ASN A 681 17.05 -13.37 11.81
CA ASN A 681 16.13 -14.20 12.60
C ASN A 681 15.60 -13.45 13.83
N GLY A 682 16.47 -12.67 14.51
CA GLY A 682 16.08 -11.79 15.60
C GLY A 682 15.03 -10.76 15.17
N PHE A 683 15.29 -10.08 14.05
CA PHE A 683 14.37 -9.10 13.47
C PHE A 683 13.00 -9.72 13.13
N LEU A 684 12.97 -10.81 12.38
CA LEU A 684 11.72 -11.50 12.00
C LEU A 684 10.97 -12.02 13.23
N THR A 685 11.67 -12.52 14.25
CA THR A 685 11.04 -12.98 15.48
C THR A 685 10.44 -11.81 16.27
N GLY A 686 11.16 -10.69 16.37
CA GLY A 686 10.68 -9.46 17.02
C GLY A 686 9.45 -8.90 16.31
N ALA A 687 9.50 -8.76 14.99
CA ALA A 687 8.38 -8.29 14.18
C ALA A 687 7.16 -9.22 14.25
N ARG A 688 7.37 -10.54 14.12
CA ARG A 688 6.30 -11.54 14.23
C ARG A 688 5.61 -11.46 15.60
N ASP A 689 6.39 -11.31 16.67
CA ASP A 689 5.86 -11.22 18.02
C ASP A 689 5.04 -9.95 18.23
N LEU A 690 5.55 -8.80 17.76
CA LEU A 690 4.86 -7.52 17.89
C LEU A 690 3.54 -7.51 17.12
N PHE A 691 3.54 -7.98 15.87
CA PHE A 691 2.34 -8.03 15.04
C PHE A 691 1.42 -9.21 15.36
N SER A 692 1.89 -10.19 16.13
CA SER A 692 1.24 -11.50 16.31
C SER A 692 0.88 -12.18 14.98
N ASN A 693 1.67 -11.92 13.93
CA ASN A 693 1.40 -12.37 12.57
C ASN A 693 2.70 -12.50 11.76
N LEU A 694 2.99 -13.69 11.24
CA LEU A 694 4.22 -13.95 10.45
C LEU A 694 4.19 -13.27 9.06
N PRO A 695 3.10 -13.32 8.28
CA PRO A 695 2.97 -12.56 7.03
C PRO A 695 3.27 -11.07 7.16
N SER A 696 2.81 -10.41 8.23
CA SER A 696 3.11 -8.98 8.48
C SER A 696 4.59 -8.73 8.75
N ALA A 697 5.28 -9.66 9.43
CA ALA A 697 6.72 -9.58 9.65
C ALA A 697 7.52 -9.76 8.35
N ILE A 698 7.06 -10.66 7.46
CA ILE A 698 7.63 -10.86 6.12
C ILE A 698 7.45 -9.58 5.29
N PHE A 699 6.25 -8.99 5.30
CA PHE A 699 5.96 -7.74 4.59
C PHE A 699 6.88 -6.60 5.06
N LEU A 700 7.03 -6.43 6.38
CA LEU A 700 7.93 -5.42 6.93
C LEU A 700 9.39 -5.66 6.51
N PHE A 701 9.87 -6.91 6.58
CA PHE A 701 11.23 -7.25 6.15
C PHE A 701 11.45 -6.84 4.69
N LYS A 702 10.50 -7.20 3.81
CA LYS A 702 10.56 -6.83 2.39
C LYS A 702 10.64 -5.32 2.19
N ALA A 703 9.78 -4.56 2.88
CA ALA A 703 9.72 -3.11 2.76
C ALA A 703 11.02 -2.44 3.22
N VAL A 704 11.59 -2.87 4.35
CA VAL A 704 12.83 -2.31 4.90
C VAL A 704 14.04 -2.65 4.00
N ALA A 705 14.08 -3.89 3.49
CA ALA A 705 15.19 -4.38 2.69
C ALA A 705 15.08 -4.04 1.19
N GLY A 706 14.01 -3.35 0.77
CA GLY A 706 13.82 -2.96 -0.63
C GLY A 706 13.57 -4.14 -1.58
N VAL A 707 12.96 -5.22 -1.08
CA VAL A 707 12.57 -6.38 -1.89
C VAL A 707 11.34 -6.02 -2.73
N ASN A 708 11.33 -6.40 -4.01
CA ASN A 708 10.23 -6.15 -4.95
C ASN A 708 8.86 -6.55 -4.35
N GLU A 709 7.90 -5.64 -4.40
CA GLU A 709 6.55 -5.84 -3.84
C GLU A 709 5.80 -7.00 -4.53
N SER A 710 6.00 -7.18 -5.83
CA SER A 710 5.38 -8.26 -6.62
C SER A 710 5.79 -9.67 -6.22
N VAL A 711 6.94 -9.83 -5.56
CA VAL A 711 7.43 -11.14 -5.11
C VAL A 711 6.70 -11.58 -3.85
N GLN A 712 6.02 -12.73 -3.87
CA GLN A 712 5.37 -13.27 -2.67
C GLN A 712 6.30 -14.26 -1.96
N VAL A 713 6.37 -14.16 -0.63
CA VAL A 713 7.06 -15.14 0.23
C VAL A 713 6.03 -15.65 1.22
N ILE A 714 5.57 -16.88 1.00
CA ILE A 714 4.41 -17.47 1.66
C ILE A 714 4.91 -18.58 2.59
N PRO A 715 4.74 -18.44 3.92
CA PRO A 715 4.94 -19.56 4.83
C PRO A 715 3.83 -20.59 4.57
N ILE A 716 4.19 -21.86 4.48
CA ILE A 716 3.25 -22.92 4.10
C ILE A 716 2.12 -23.10 5.12
N ILE A 717 2.39 -22.88 6.41
CA ILE A 717 1.39 -22.93 7.48
C ILE A 717 1.43 -21.59 8.22
N ASN A 718 0.27 -20.96 8.38
CA ASN A 718 0.14 -19.75 9.18
C ASN A 718 -0.09 -20.11 10.66
N THR A 719 0.95 -20.05 11.50
CA THR A 719 0.83 -20.27 12.94
C THR A 719 1.13 -18.99 13.74
N ASN A 720 0.06 -18.33 14.20
CA ASN A 720 0.15 -17.10 14.99
C ASN A 720 0.23 -17.35 16.52
N ARG A 721 0.07 -18.60 16.98
CA ARG A 721 0.08 -18.93 18.40
C ARG A 721 1.47 -19.36 18.86
N LYS A 722 2.04 -18.63 19.84
CA LYS A 722 3.31 -18.93 20.53
C LYS A 722 3.41 -20.36 21.08
N SER A 723 2.28 -21.02 21.33
CA SER A 723 2.19 -22.37 21.92
C SER A 723 2.15 -23.51 20.89
N TYR A 724 2.10 -23.22 19.59
CA TYR A 724 2.08 -24.23 18.52
C TYR A 724 3.45 -24.29 17.84
N THR A 725 4.38 -25.06 18.42
CA THR A 725 5.56 -25.50 17.67
C THR A 725 5.13 -26.70 16.82
N ILE A 726 5.35 -26.59 15.52
CA ILE A 726 5.12 -27.66 14.55
C ILE A 726 6.50 -28.11 14.08
N THR A 727 6.73 -29.42 14.05
CA THR A 727 7.92 -30.02 13.44
C THR A 727 7.52 -31.22 12.58
N ILE A 728 8.44 -31.74 11.80
CA ILE A 728 8.24 -32.91 10.94
C ILE A 728 8.80 -34.17 11.61
N ALA A 729 8.18 -35.31 11.30
CA ALA A 729 8.69 -36.62 11.63
C ALA A 729 8.66 -37.52 10.40
N ALA A 730 9.67 -38.38 10.27
CA ALA A 730 9.75 -39.42 9.26
C ALA A 730 9.57 -40.79 9.91
N GLN A 731 8.74 -41.63 9.29
CA GLN A 731 8.67 -43.07 9.57
C GLN A 731 9.43 -43.80 8.47
N LEU A 732 10.37 -44.65 8.88
CA LEU A 732 11.14 -45.51 7.99
C LEU A 732 10.41 -46.85 7.77
N GLU A 733 10.72 -47.55 6.68
CA GLU A 733 10.12 -48.86 6.33
C GLU A 733 10.36 -49.95 7.39
N ASN A 734 11.42 -49.82 8.19
CA ASN A 734 11.72 -50.72 9.31
C ASN A 734 10.91 -50.40 10.59
N GLY A 735 10.05 -49.37 10.56
CA GLY A 735 9.23 -48.92 11.68
C GLY A 735 9.88 -47.85 12.57
N THR A 736 11.15 -47.50 12.36
CA THR A 736 11.84 -46.44 13.12
C THR A 736 11.22 -45.08 12.83
N LYS A 737 11.08 -44.25 13.88
CA LYS A 737 10.59 -42.87 13.78
C LYS A 737 11.68 -41.87 14.10
N LEU A 738 11.98 -40.99 13.15
CA LEU A 738 12.91 -39.87 13.29
C LEU A 738 12.12 -38.57 13.45
N VAL A 739 12.42 -37.79 14.49
CA VAL A 739 11.71 -36.54 14.79
C VAL A 739 12.66 -35.36 14.61
N GLY A 740 12.22 -34.34 13.89
CA GLY A 740 12.97 -33.13 13.63
C GLY A 740 13.71 -33.16 12.30
N GLN A 741 13.73 -32.03 11.60
CA GLN A 741 14.30 -31.92 10.26
C GLN A 741 15.81 -32.19 10.26
N CYS A 742 16.53 -31.69 11.26
CA CYS A 742 17.95 -31.95 11.43
C CYS A 742 18.24 -33.43 11.68
N ASN A 743 17.45 -34.13 12.50
CA ASN A 743 17.70 -35.56 12.76
C ASN A 743 17.47 -36.43 11.51
N ILE A 744 16.59 -36.00 10.60
CA ILE A 744 16.34 -36.69 9.32
C ILE A 744 17.47 -36.39 8.33
N SER A 745 17.85 -35.12 8.18
CA SER A 745 18.76 -34.65 7.12
C SER A 745 20.23 -34.67 7.54
N HIS A 746 20.53 -34.26 8.78
CA HIS A 746 21.89 -33.99 9.29
C HIS A 746 21.95 -34.20 10.83
N PRO A 747 21.99 -35.46 11.32
CA PRO A 747 22.04 -35.72 12.75
C PRO A 747 23.31 -35.15 13.36
N ALA A 748 23.21 -34.59 14.57
CA ALA A 748 24.38 -34.15 15.32
C ALA A 748 25.32 -35.35 15.58
N PRO A 749 26.65 -35.16 15.62
CA PRO A 749 27.58 -36.22 16.02
C PRO A 749 27.17 -36.74 17.41
N GLU A 750 27.08 -38.06 17.58
CA GLU A 750 26.87 -38.64 18.91
C GLU A 750 27.97 -38.13 19.86
N PRO A 751 27.64 -37.67 21.08
CA PRO A 751 28.67 -37.45 22.08
C PRO A 751 29.39 -38.79 22.31
N ALA A 752 30.72 -38.79 22.17
CA ALA A 752 31.55 -39.96 22.39
C ALA A 752 31.11 -40.67 23.68
N GLN A 753 30.72 -41.93 23.56
CA GLN A 753 30.33 -42.72 24.73
C GLN A 753 31.46 -42.68 25.75
N PRO A 754 31.16 -42.46 27.05
CA PRO A 754 32.18 -42.65 28.06
C PRO A 754 32.61 -44.12 28.00
N VAL A 755 33.91 -44.35 27.87
CA VAL A 755 34.52 -45.68 28.00
C VAL A 755 34.19 -46.19 29.39
N THR A 756 33.14 -46.99 29.52
CA THR A 756 32.85 -47.73 30.75
C THR A 756 33.78 -48.92 30.80
N THR A 757 34.85 -48.79 31.58
CA THR A 757 35.64 -49.91 32.07
C THR A 757 34.71 -50.92 32.74
N LEU A 758 34.81 -52.17 32.32
CA LEU A 758 34.15 -53.33 32.90
C LEU A 758 34.30 -53.37 34.43
N VAL A 759 33.19 -53.26 35.15
CA VAL A 759 33.04 -53.89 36.46
C VAL A 759 31.75 -54.73 36.46
N ARG A 760 31.97 -56.04 36.55
CA ARG A 760 31.00 -57.13 36.68
C ARG A 760 30.01 -56.90 37.83
N ALA A 761 28.72 -57.13 37.60
CA ALA A 761 27.85 -57.70 38.63
C ALA A 761 26.66 -58.45 38.01
N ARG A 762 26.37 -59.63 38.56
CA ARG A 762 25.41 -60.63 38.10
C ARG A 762 23.95 -60.23 38.34
N SER A 763 23.11 -60.65 37.39
CA SER A 763 21.72 -61.15 37.49
C SER A 763 21.09 -61.22 38.89
N LEU A 764 19.84 -60.76 39.02
CA LEU A 764 18.73 -61.56 39.60
C LEU A 764 17.34 -61.00 39.25
N ALA A 765 16.39 -61.93 39.22
CA ALA A 765 15.03 -61.92 38.69
C ALA A 765 14.02 -60.97 39.37
N GLY A 766 12.90 -60.74 38.68
CA GLY A 766 11.78 -59.92 39.15
C GLY A 766 10.69 -60.65 39.95
N ALA A 767 9.74 -59.85 40.44
CA ALA A 767 8.34 -60.20 40.77
C ALA A 767 7.52 -58.89 40.99
N PRO A 768 6.17 -58.91 40.91
CA PRO A 768 5.35 -57.76 40.49
C PRO A 768 4.44 -57.14 41.59
N GLY A 769 3.92 -55.92 41.36
CA GLY A 769 2.94 -55.28 42.26
C GLY A 769 2.11 -54.16 41.58
N LYS A 770 0.79 -54.20 41.82
CA LYS A 770 -0.32 -53.47 41.18
C LYS A 770 -0.62 -52.06 41.78
N PRO A 771 -1.57 -51.27 41.21
CA PRO A 771 -1.59 -49.80 41.18
C PRO A 771 -2.61 -49.14 42.13
N HIS A 772 -2.59 -47.79 42.29
CA HIS A 772 -3.70 -47.04 42.88
C HIS A 772 -4.06 -45.72 42.18
N ARG A 773 -5.37 -45.55 42.01
CA ARG A 773 -6.16 -44.43 41.43
C ARG A 773 -6.45 -43.35 42.47
N SER A 774 -6.72 -42.11 42.02
CA SER A 774 -7.96 -41.32 42.27
C SER A 774 -7.75 -39.85 41.83
N HIS A 775 -8.50 -39.35 40.85
CA HIS A 775 -9.84 -38.73 40.90
C HIS A 775 -9.92 -37.30 41.49
N ILE A 776 -9.91 -36.32 40.57
CA ILE A 776 -10.90 -35.25 40.35
C ILE A 776 -11.63 -34.67 41.59
N ARG A 777 -11.48 -33.34 41.82
CA ARG A 777 -12.66 -32.45 41.98
C ARG A 777 -12.38 -30.95 41.75
N ARG A 778 -13.41 -30.32 41.19
CA ARG A 778 -13.62 -28.94 40.72
C ARG A 778 -13.63 -27.87 41.83
N GLY A 779 -13.43 -26.61 41.43
CA GLY A 779 -14.39 -25.54 41.75
C GLY A 779 -13.87 -24.12 42.05
N ASN A 780 -14.30 -23.16 41.20
CA ASN A 780 -14.58 -21.72 41.42
C ASN A 780 -13.38 -20.75 41.66
N ARG A 781 -13.15 -19.68 40.86
CA ARG A 781 -13.93 -18.47 40.45
C ARG A 781 -13.83 -17.31 41.46
N ARG A 782 -13.04 -16.27 41.13
CA ARG A 782 -13.34 -14.80 41.16
C ARG A 782 -12.12 -13.90 41.44
N ASP A 783 -12.03 -12.87 40.60
CA ASP A 783 -11.54 -11.48 40.74
C ASP A 783 -10.98 -10.99 42.09
N SER A 784 -9.90 -10.19 42.06
CA SER A 784 -9.96 -8.72 42.24
C SER A 784 -8.59 -8.04 42.47
N ARG A 785 -8.36 -6.94 41.72
CA ARG A 785 -7.80 -5.60 42.08
C ARG A 785 -6.45 -5.45 42.83
N THR A 786 -5.52 -4.80 42.13
CA THR A 786 -4.64 -3.64 42.49
C THR A 786 -4.27 -3.35 43.96
N PHE A 787 -2.97 -3.12 44.23
CA PHE A 787 -2.40 -1.86 44.79
C PHE A 787 -0.85 -1.90 44.82
N ASP A 788 -0.22 -0.74 44.52
CA ASP A 788 1.19 -0.40 44.76
C ASP A 788 1.54 -0.49 46.27
N THR A 789 2.78 -0.66 46.77
CA THR A 789 3.92 0.27 46.73
C THR A 789 5.16 -0.33 47.46
N ALA A 790 6.35 0.07 46.97
CA ALA A 790 7.61 0.47 47.66
C ALA A 790 8.50 -0.47 48.53
N ASP A 791 9.81 -0.33 48.22
CA ASP A 791 11.05 -0.38 49.03
C ASP A 791 11.83 -1.69 49.31
N THR A 792 13.06 -1.70 48.75
CA THR A 792 14.31 -2.47 48.98
C THR A 792 14.77 -2.54 50.47
N PRO A 793 15.75 -3.39 50.91
CA PRO A 793 16.97 -3.84 50.22
C PRO A 793 17.43 -5.32 50.43
N MET A 794 18.57 -5.60 49.78
CA MET A 794 19.28 -6.86 49.52
C MET A 794 20.03 -7.48 50.73
N SER A 795 20.13 -8.82 50.80
CA SER A 795 21.23 -9.52 51.48
C SER A 795 21.56 -10.89 50.83
N THR A 796 22.83 -11.09 50.48
CA THR A 796 23.52 -12.31 49.98
C THR A 796 24.11 -13.14 51.14
N PRO A 797 24.54 -14.43 51.00
CA PRO A 797 25.91 -14.76 50.51
C PRO A 797 26.16 -16.14 49.80
N GLU A 798 27.20 -16.15 48.92
CA GLU A 798 28.34 -17.10 48.72
C GLU A 798 28.14 -18.64 48.61
N ARG A 799 28.97 -19.51 47.99
CA ARG A 799 30.18 -19.63 47.10
C ARG A 799 30.25 -21.17 46.79
N GLY A 800 30.92 -21.76 45.80
CA GLY A 800 31.95 -21.33 44.85
C GLY A 800 32.46 -22.50 43.96
N ALA A 801 33.68 -22.30 43.42
CA ALA A 801 34.60 -23.23 42.73
C ALA A 801 34.56 -23.33 41.18
N THR A 802 35.49 -22.61 40.55
CA THR A 802 36.24 -22.92 39.31
C THR A 802 37.57 -23.65 39.67
N PRO A 803 38.49 -24.14 38.78
CA PRO A 803 38.72 -23.75 37.35
C PRO A 803 39.23 -24.89 36.40
N PHE A 804 39.48 -24.57 35.12
CA PHE A 804 40.76 -24.85 34.41
C PHE A 804 40.80 -24.16 33.03
N SER A 805 41.92 -23.51 32.75
CA SER A 805 42.30 -22.71 31.57
C SER A 805 43.31 -23.45 30.69
N TYR A 806 43.46 -23.11 29.41
CA TYR A 806 44.78 -22.88 28.79
C TYR A 806 44.70 -22.01 27.52
N SER A 807 45.82 -21.34 27.27
CA SER A 807 46.11 -20.14 26.50
C SER A 807 46.48 -20.36 25.02
N TYR A 808 46.37 -19.28 24.24
CA TYR A 808 46.82 -19.12 22.86
C TYR A 808 48.32 -18.75 22.80
N ASP A 809 49.02 -19.18 21.76
CA ASP A 809 50.25 -18.56 21.27
C ASP A 809 50.11 -18.34 19.76
N GLY A 810 50.56 -17.17 19.28
CA GLY A 810 50.28 -16.63 17.95
C GLY A 810 51.30 -16.96 16.87
N LEU A 811 51.04 -16.45 15.66
CA LEU A 811 51.98 -15.80 14.73
C LEU A 811 51.19 -15.25 13.51
N GLU A 812 51.59 -14.06 13.07
CA GLU A 812 51.07 -13.27 11.96
C GLU A 812 51.48 -13.86 10.59
N ASP A 813 50.65 -13.70 9.56
CA ASP A 813 51.05 -13.17 8.23
C ASP A 813 49.87 -12.99 7.25
N GLU A 814 50.11 -12.15 6.25
CA GLU A 814 49.23 -11.37 5.38
C GLU A 814 48.42 -12.09 4.26
N ASN A 815 47.46 -11.33 3.73
CA ASN A 815 46.93 -11.27 2.34
C ASN A 815 45.70 -12.09 1.90
N ASP A 816 44.72 -11.31 1.41
CA ASP A 816 43.75 -11.53 0.33
C ASP A 816 42.90 -12.81 0.25
N ALA A 817 41.66 -12.71 0.76
CA ALA A 817 40.46 -13.23 0.08
C ALA A 817 39.18 -12.71 0.77
N ILE A 818 38.59 -11.63 0.26
CA ILE A 818 37.22 -11.25 0.60
C ILE A 818 36.29 -12.20 -0.17
N GLY A 819 35.68 -13.15 0.54
CA GLY A 819 34.52 -13.89 0.02
C GLY A 819 34.54 -15.39 0.28
N SER A 820 34.34 -15.83 1.52
CA SER A 820 33.62 -17.07 1.87
C SER A 820 33.78 -17.40 3.34
N SER A 821 32.79 -17.13 4.17
CA SER A 821 32.67 -17.78 5.48
C SER A 821 31.20 -17.90 5.94
N ASN A 822 30.33 -18.26 5.00
CA ASN A 822 29.29 -19.22 5.37
C ASN A 822 30.05 -20.51 5.67
N ILE A 823 29.91 -21.09 6.86
CA ILE A 823 30.43 -22.44 7.10
C ILE A 823 30.00 -23.30 5.90
N SER A 824 31.01 -23.73 5.15
CA SER A 824 30.87 -24.60 3.99
C SER A 824 30.38 -25.95 4.52
N TYR A 825 29.07 -26.11 4.65
CA TYR A 825 28.48 -27.44 4.57
C TYR A 825 28.48 -27.84 3.10
N THR A 826 29.65 -28.30 2.67
CA THR A 826 29.79 -29.01 1.42
C THR A 826 28.98 -30.30 1.59
N LYS A 827 27.93 -30.50 0.78
CA LYS A 827 27.18 -31.78 0.61
C LYS A 827 28.11 -32.86 -0.01
N GLY A 828 29.27 -33.07 0.59
CA GLY A 828 30.38 -33.86 0.07
C GLY A 828 31.27 -34.50 1.15
N ALA A 829 30.95 -34.31 2.44
CA ALA A 829 31.39 -35.29 3.44
C ALA A 829 30.53 -36.55 3.26
N VAL A 830 31.10 -37.75 3.39
CA VAL A 830 30.42 -39.04 3.22
C VAL A 830 29.22 -39.11 4.17
N GLU A 831 28.03 -38.72 3.69
CA GLU A 831 26.79 -38.81 4.45
C GLU A 831 26.37 -40.27 4.48
N VAL A 832 26.28 -40.85 5.69
CA VAL A 832 25.78 -42.22 5.87
C VAL A 832 24.29 -42.24 5.51
N PRO A 833 23.85 -43.10 4.57
CA PRO A 833 22.44 -43.28 4.26
C PRO A 833 21.61 -43.62 5.50
N LEU A 834 20.30 -43.33 5.45
CA LEU A 834 19.38 -43.81 6.48
C LEU A 834 19.36 -45.34 6.53
N GLU A 835 19.11 -45.88 7.73
CA GLU A 835 19.06 -47.34 7.98
C GLU A 835 17.96 -48.07 7.19
N ALA A 836 16.94 -47.35 6.73
CA ALA A 836 15.88 -47.81 5.83
C ALA A 836 15.29 -46.60 5.08
N ARG A 837 14.56 -46.85 3.99
CA ARG A 837 13.88 -45.80 3.21
C ARG A 837 12.79 -45.15 4.07
N ILE A 838 12.54 -43.86 3.81
CA ILE A 838 11.41 -43.16 4.42
C ILE A 838 10.13 -43.65 3.75
N GLU A 839 9.24 -44.24 4.54
CA GLU A 839 7.90 -44.66 4.13
C GLU A 839 6.94 -43.46 4.07
N LYS A 840 7.01 -42.60 5.09
CA LYS A 840 6.07 -41.49 5.28
C LYS A 840 6.70 -40.33 6.05
N LEU A 841 6.43 -39.10 5.62
CA LEU A 841 6.70 -37.89 6.38
C LEU A 841 5.39 -37.21 6.80
N PHE A 842 5.32 -36.74 8.04
CA PHE A 842 4.13 -36.06 8.57
C PHE A 842 4.49 -34.99 9.58
N TYR A 843 3.58 -34.05 9.78
CA TYR A 843 3.70 -33.05 10.83
C TYR A 843 3.33 -33.61 12.20
N ILE A 844 4.04 -33.20 13.24
CA ILE A 844 3.71 -33.52 14.63
C ILE A 844 3.55 -32.25 15.47
N ASN A 845 2.73 -32.33 16.52
CA ASN A 845 2.65 -31.30 17.55
C ASN A 845 3.73 -31.48 18.63
N LEU A 846 3.78 -30.56 19.59
CA LEU A 846 4.68 -30.60 20.76
C LEU A 846 4.57 -31.88 21.62
N TYR A 847 3.48 -32.64 21.51
CA TYR A 847 3.25 -33.88 22.24
C TYR A 847 3.67 -35.13 21.44
N GLY A 848 4.26 -34.95 20.25
CA GLY A 848 4.67 -36.06 19.39
C GLY A 848 3.53 -36.71 18.61
N GLN A 849 2.34 -36.10 18.60
CA GLN A 849 1.18 -36.63 17.88
C GLN A 849 1.14 -36.10 16.46
N GLU A 850 0.83 -36.98 15.49
CA GLU A 850 0.60 -36.61 14.09
C GLU A 850 -0.54 -35.59 13.98
N ILE A 851 -0.32 -34.53 13.20
CA ILE A 851 -1.28 -33.48 12.89
C ILE A 851 -1.38 -33.27 11.39
N PHE A 852 -2.50 -32.71 10.96
CA PHE A 852 -2.81 -32.44 9.57
C PHE A 852 -3.11 -30.95 9.39
N PRO A 853 -2.06 -30.11 9.25
CA PRO A 853 -2.25 -28.68 9.18
C PRO A 853 -2.96 -28.28 7.88
N MET A 854 -3.70 -27.17 7.96
CA MET A 854 -4.25 -26.49 6.79
C MET A 854 -3.14 -25.62 6.17
N PRO A 855 -3.05 -25.54 4.84
CA PRO A 855 -2.15 -24.61 4.18
C PRO A 855 -2.55 -23.15 4.45
N ASN A 856 -1.60 -22.24 4.28
CA ASN A 856 -1.87 -20.80 4.27
C ASN A 856 -2.81 -20.43 3.11
N GLU A 857 -3.82 -19.60 3.37
CA GLU A 857 -4.81 -19.16 2.37
C GLU A 857 -4.15 -18.45 1.18
N ASP A 858 -3.07 -17.70 1.42
CA ASP A 858 -2.28 -17.03 0.36
C ASP A 858 -1.74 -18.02 -0.68
N LEU A 859 -1.55 -19.30 -0.31
CA LEU A 859 -1.11 -20.35 -1.23
C LEU A 859 -2.18 -20.65 -2.29
N PHE A 860 -3.45 -20.71 -1.89
CA PHE A 860 -4.55 -20.99 -2.81
C PHE A 860 -4.72 -19.86 -3.80
N ASP A 861 -4.74 -18.63 -3.30
CA ASP A 861 -4.68 -17.40 -4.08
C ASP A 861 -3.49 -17.41 -5.05
N ALA A 862 -2.35 -17.96 -4.61
CA ALA A 862 -1.18 -18.03 -5.45
C ALA A 862 -1.33 -19.02 -6.58
N ILE A 863 -1.86 -20.21 -6.31
CA ILE A 863 -2.12 -21.27 -7.28
C ILE A 863 -3.15 -20.82 -8.33
N GLU A 864 -4.22 -20.13 -7.91
CA GLU A 864 -5.30 -19.66 -8.81
C GLU A 864 -4.88 -18.53 -9.77
N LYS A 865 -3.83 -17.78 -9.44
CA LYS A 865 -3.38 -16.63 -10.24
C LYS A 865 -2.21 -16.94 -11.17
N ARG A 866 -1.71 -18.18 -11.17
CA ARG A 866 -0.41 -18.54 -11.77
C ARG A 866 -0.54 -19.65 -12.80
N ASP A 867 0.28 -19.57 -13.84
CA ASP A 867 0.30 -20.55 -14.94
C ASP A 867 1.18 -21.76 -14.66
N VAL A 868 2.23 -21.60 -13.86
CA VAL A 868 3.23 -22.64 -13.65
C VAL A 868 3.48 -22.89 -12.16
N PHE A 869 3.36 -24.15 -11.77
CA PHE A 869 3.73 -24.65 -10.45
C PHE A 869 5.06 -25.39 -10.55
N VAL A 870 6.04 -25.07 -9.71
CA VAL A 870 7.38 -25.65 -9.77
C VAL A 870 7.74 -26.32 -8.45
N TYR A 871 7.91 -27.64 -8.48
CA TYR A 871 8.60 -28.39 -7.45
C TYR A 871 10.11 -28.16 -7.64
N SER A 872 10.70 -27.40 -6.73
CA SER A 872 12.11 -27.01 -6.81
C SER A 872 13.07 -28.19 -6.58
N CYS A 873 14.32 -28.07 -7.02
CA CYS A 873 15.39 -28.95 -6.55
C CYS A 873 15.75 -28.64 -5.09
N GLY A 874 16.10 -29.67 -4.33
CA GLY A 874 16.29 -29.66 -2.87
C GLY A 874 15.98 -31.04 -2.27
N SER A 875 16.31 -31.26 -1.00
CA SER A 875 16.06 -32.55 -0.33
C SER A 875 14.58 -32.91 -0.39
N LEU A 876 14.26 -34.09 -0.93
CA LEU A 876 12.87 -34.49 -1.23
C LEU A 876 12.04 -34.47 0.06
N TRP A 877 12.48 -35.21 1.08
CA TRP A 877 11.71 -35.45 2.28
C TRP A 877 11.72 -34.28 3.25
N THR A 878 12.77 -33.46 3.26
CA THR A 878 12.93 -32.41 4.27
C THR A 878 12.73 -31.00 3.73
N SER A 879 12.57 -30.83 2.41
CA SER A 879 12.31 -29.54 1.77
C SER A 879 11.04 -29.50 0.90
N ILE A 880 10.81 -30.51 0.07
CA ILE A 880 9.67 -30.53 -0.87
C ILE A 880 8.43 -31.11 -0.17
N ILE A 881 8.52 -32.35 0.32
CA ILE A 881 7.38 -33.05 0.95
C ILE A 881 6.74 -32.27 2.11
N PRO A 882 7.47 -31.54 3.00
CA PRO A 882 6.83 -30.73 4.04
C PRO A 882 5.86 -29.68 3.49
N CYS A 883 6.10 -29.18 2.27
CA CYS A 883 5.19 -28.23 1.64
C CYS A 883 3.92 -28.89 1.07
N LEU A 884 3.95 -30.22 0.86
CA LEU A 884 2.91 -30.99 0.18
C LEU A 884 1.99 -31.78 1.11
N VAL A 885 2.45 -32.12 2.32
CA VAL A 885 1.70 -32.96 3.29
C VAL A 885 0.63 -32.18 4.07
N LEU A 886 -0.29 -31.54 3.35
CA LEU A 886 -1.31 -30.63 3.89
C LEU A 886 -2.71 -30.99 3.38
N ARG A 887 -3.73 -30.64 4.17
CA ARG A 887 -5.12 -30.91 3.81
C ARG A 887 -5.60 -30.05 2.65
N GLY A 888 -6.23 -30.67 1.66
CA GLY A 888 -6.89 -30.00 0.53
C GLY A 888 -5.94 -29.43 -0.54
N LEU A 889 -4.62 -29.53 -0.34
CA LEU A 889 -3.64 -29.01 -1.29
C LEU A 889 -3.63 -29.82 -2.59
N ALA A 890 -3.69 -31.15 -2.50
CA ALA A 890 -3.68 -32.01 -3.68
C ALA A 890 -4.90 -31.76 -4.56
N SER A 891 -6.11 -31.71 -3.98
CA SER A 891 -7.32 -31.32 -4.70
C SER A 891 -7.19 -29.95 -5.37
N THR A 892 -6.57 -28.97 -4.70
CA THR A 892 -6.40 -27.62 -5.26
C THR A 892 -5.41 -27.60 -6.44
N ILE A 893 -4.28 -28.30 -6.33
CA ILE A 893 -3.31 -28.41 -7.44
C ILE A 893 -3.94 -29.14 -8.62
N ALA A 894 -4.64 -30.24 -8.36
CA ALA A 894 -5.26 -31.06 -9.40
C ALA A 894 -6.38 -30.33 -10.15
N GLN A 895 -7.24 -29.60 -9.43
CA GLN A 895 -8.41 -28.91 -10.00
C GLN A 895 -8.13 -27.48 -10.51
N SER A 896 -6.92 -26.96 -10.28
CA SER A 896 -6.57 -25.61 -10.71
C SER A 896 -6.76 -25.42 -12.21
N LYS A 897 -7.51 -24.36 -12.59
CA LYS A 897 -7.76 -23.97 -13.98
C LYS A 897 -6.70 -23.04 -14.54
N SER A 898 -5.94 -22.38 -13.67
CA SER A 898 -4.88 -21.44 -14.02
C SER A 898 -3.57 -22.17 -14.31
N LEU A 899 -3.25 -23.23 -13.56
CA LEU A 899 -2.02 -23.99 -13.74
C LEU A 899 -2.02 -24.76 -15.06
N LYS A 900 -1.27 -24.24 -16.04
CA LYS A 900 -1.01 -24.86 -17.33
C LYS A 900 0.12 -25.88 -17.24
N ALA A 901 1.16 -25.62 -16.45
CA ALA A 901 2.27 -26.54 -16.20
C ALA A 901 2.52 -26.77 -14.70
N LYS A 902 2.88 -28.01 -14.37
CA LYS A 902 3.35 -28.47 -13.05
C LYS A 902 4.69 -29.17 -13.25
N VAL A 903 5.77 -28.54 -12.84
CA VAL A 903 7.14 -28.87 -13.26
C VAL A 903 7.96 -29.36 -12.07
N LEU A 904 8.59 -30.53 -12.20
CA LEU A 904 9.55 -31.04 -11.22
C LEU A 904 10.99 -30.77 -11.69
N LEU A 905 11.74 -29.98 -10.93
CA LEU A 905 13.18 -29.79 -11.13
C LEU A 905 13.95 -30.88 -10.36
N MET A 906 14.53 -31.82 -11.11
CA MET A 906 15.13 -33.03 -10.56
C MET A 906 16.49 -32.78 -9.88
N ASN A 907 16.71 -33.37 -8.71
CA ASN A 907 18.02 -33.31 -8.05
C ASN A 907 19.10 -34.00 -8.88
N SER A 908 20.30 -33.40 -8.92
CA SER A 908 21.42 -33.98 -9.67
C SER A 908 22.07 -35.16 -8.96
N VAL A 909 21.96 -35.25 -7.64
CA VAL A 909 22.53 -36.33 -6.81
C VAL A 909 21.56 -36.64 -5.67
N ASN A 910 21.44 -37.92 -5.33
CA ASN A 910 20.69 -38.36 -4.16
C ASN A 910 21.44 -38.01 -2.87
N ASP A 911 20.70 -37.59 -1.85
CA ASP A 911 21.23 -37.41 -0.49
C ASP A 911 20.92 -38.65 0.36
N ARG A 912 21.33 -38.63 1.63
CA ARG A 912 21.08 -39.73 2.57
C ARG A 912 19.60 -40.08 2.78
N GLU A 913 18.68 -39.18 2.42
CA GLU A 913 17.23 -39.39 2.54
C GLU A 913 16.67 -40.20 1.36
N THR A 914 17.38 -40.21 0.23
CA THR A 914 16.92 -40.78 -1.05
C THR A 914 17.94 -41.77 -1.67
N PRO A 915 18.55 -42.69 -0.89
CA PRO A 915 19.54 -43.61 -1.43
C PRO A 915 18.92 -44.47 -2.54
N ASP A 916 19.61 -44.53 -3.68
CA ASP A 916 19.20 -45.28 -4.87
C ASP A 916 17.84 -44.90 -5.47
N PHE A 917 17.31 -43.71 -5.19
CA PHE A 917 16.08 -43.23 -5.84
C PHE A 917 16.34 -42.94 -7.32
N THR A 918 15.39 -43.34 -8.17
CA THR A 918 15.28 -42.95 -9.59
C THR A 918 14.35 -41.74 -9.75
N ALA A 919 14.33 -41.12 -10.94
CA ALA A 919 13.36 -40.06 -11.24
C ALA A 919 11.89 -40.50 -11.04
N MET A 920 11.57 -41.76 -11.34
CA MET A 920 10.25 -42.32 -11.12
C MET A 920 9.89 -42.41 -9.63
N ASP A 921 10.84 -42.78 -8.77
CA ASP A 921 10.63 -42.83 -7.32
C ASP A 921 10.30 -41.43 -6.76
N TYR A 922 10.94 -40.37 -7.27
CA TYR A 922 10.61 -38.99 -6.89
C TYR A 922 9.18 -38.62 -7.29
N ILE A 923 8.79 -38.92 -8.53
CA ILE A 923 7.45 -38.62 -9.06
C ILE A 923 6.38 -39.38 -8.26
N ASP A 924 6.58 -40.67 -8.03
CA ASP A 924 5.63 -41.51 -7.31
C ASP A 924 5.54 -41.10 -5.83
N THR A 925 6.67 -40.75 -5.20
CA THR A 925 6.68 -40.25 -3.81
C THR A 925 5.87 -38.97 -3.68
N ILE A 926 6.07 -37.98 -4.55
CA ILE A 926 5.33 -36.71 -4.53
C ILE A 926 3.82 -36.96 -4.71
N ALA A 927 3.45 -37.75 -5.71
CA ALA A 927 2.05 -38.06 -6.00
C ALA A 927 1.38 -38.87 -4.87
N ASN A 928 2.10 -39.83 -4.28
CA ASN A 928 1.61 -40.63 -3.17
C ASN A 928 1.41 -39.80 -1.89
N MET A 929 2.36 -38.94 -1.55
CA MET A 929 2.23 -38.06 -0.39
C MET A 929 1.06 -37.08 -0.56
N LEU A 930 0.93 -36.45 -1.73
CA LEU A 930 -0.22 -35.57 -2.02
C LEU A 930 -1.56 -36.32 -1.88
N ARG A 931 -1.68 -37.52 -2.45
CA ARG A 931 -2.90 -38.35 -2.31
C ARG A 931 -3.17 -38.76 -0.86
N HIS A 932 -2.14 -39.13 -0.10
CA HIS A 932 -2.28 -39.64 1.26
C HIS A 932 -2.85 -38.60 2.23
N PHE A 933 -2.47 -37.32 2.06
CA PHE A 933 -2.86 -36.24 2.98
C PHE A 933 -4.08 -35.43 2.51
N ASP A 934 -4.64 -35.74 1.32
CA ASP A 934 -5.84 -35.11 0.77
C ASP A 934 -7.13 -35.62 1.45
N ILE A 935 -7.29 -35.33 2.74
CA ILE A 935 -8.52 -35.66 3.49
C ILE A 935 -9.63 -34.68 3.07
N PRO A 936 -10.77 -35.14 2.51
CA PRO A 936 -11.88 -34.26 2.14
C PRO A 936 -12.42 -33.49 3.36
N VAL A 937 -12.66 -32.18 3.21
CA VAL A 937 -13.34 -31.38 4.25
C VAL A 937 -14.75 -31.96 4.45
N PRO A 938 -15.20 -32.29 5.68
CA PRO A 938 -16.42 -33.09 5.91
C PRO A 938 -17.77 -32.42 5.58
N MET A 939 -17.81 -31.36 4.76
CA MET A 939 -19.02 -30.55 4.62
C MET A 939 -19.68 -30.58 3.24
N GLN A 940 -19.14 -31.27 2.21
CA GLN A 940 -19.76 -31.19 0.87
C GLN A 940 -19.76 -32.41 -0.06
N THR A 941 -19.31 -33.61 0.34
CA THR A 941 -19.37 -34.78 -0.56
C THR A 941 -19.90 -36.04 0.12
N ALA A 942 -21.22 -36.16 0.18
CA ALA A 942 -21.93 -37.40 0.52
C ALA A 942 -22.64 -38.04 -0.70
N ARG A 943 -22.19 -37.80 -1.94
CA ARG A 943 -22.81 -38.40 -3.14
C ARG A 943 -21.89 -39.05 -4.16
N ASN A 944 -20.62 -38.65 -4.26
CA ASN A 944 -19.65 -39.27 -5.16
C ASN A 944 -18.46 -39.75 -4.30
N GLY A 945 -17.97 -40.98 -4.51
CA GLY A 945 -16.89 -41.58 -3.73
C GLY A 945 -15.57 -40.79 -3.76
N PRO A 946 -14.50 -41.28 -3.09
CA PRO A 946 -13.20 -40.61 -3.07
C PRO A 946 -12.67 -40.42 -4.50
N VAL A 947 -12.37 -39.18 -4.88
CA VAL A 947 -11.76 -38.85 -6.17
C VAL A 947 -10.29 -39.28 -6.12
N ILE A 948 -9.88 -40.19 -7.00
CA ILE A 948 -8.50 -40.64 -7.12
C ILE A 948 -7.82 -39.82 -8.22
N TRP A 949 -6.82 -39.02 -7.86
CA TRP A 949 -6.05 -38.21 -8.80
C TRP A 949 -4.90 -39.00 -9.45
N GLU A 950 -4.80 -38.93 -10.77
CA GLU A 950 -3.67 -39.48 -11.51
C GLU A 950 -2.39 -38.66 -11.27
N THR A 951 -1.23 -39.28 -11.47
CA THR A 951 0.09 -38.62 -11.27
C THR A 951 0.25 -37.38 -12.17
N THR A 952 -0.29 -37.40 -13.39
CA THR A 952 -0.31 -36.27 -14.33
C THR A 952 -1.10 -35.06 -13.82
N SER A 953 -2.02 -35.28 -12.87
CA SER A 953 -2.74 -34.20 -12.19
C SER A 953 -1.84 -33.41 -11.24
N PHE A 954 -0.69 -33.94 -10.85
CA PHE A 954 0.27 -33.28 -9.95
C PHE A 954 1.54 -32.87 -10.68
N ILE A 955 2.05 -33.68 -11.61
CA ILE A 955 3.30 -33.40 -12.34
C ILE A 955 3.04 -33.58 -13.83
N THR A 956 3.30 -32.54 -14.60
CA THR A 956 3.15 -32.52 -16.06
C THR A 956 4.50 -32.54 -16.79
N HIS A 957 5.55 -32.02 -16.15
CA HIS A 957 6.89 -31.88 -16.74
C HIS A 957 7.97 -32.31 -15.74
N LEU A 958 8.96 -33.05 -16.21
CA LEU A 958 10.20 -33.37 -15.50
C LEU A 958 11.37 -32.64 -16.18
N VAL A 959 12.12 -31.84 -15.42
CA VAL A 959 13.31 -31.13 -15.89
C VAL A 959 14.53 -31.69 -15.18
N TYR A 960 15.57 -32.09 -15.92
CA TYR A 960 16.83 -32.56 -15.35
C TYR A 960 18.04 -32.10 -16.17
N LEU A 961 19.20 -32.10 -15.53
CA LEU A 961 20.48 -31.72 -16.15
C LEU A 961 21.16 -32.95 -16.74
N GLU A 962 21.67 -32.84 -17.96
CA GLU A 962 22.49 -33.89 -18.56
C GLU A 962 23.71 -34.20 -17.68
N GLY A 963 23.99 -35.50 -17.47
CA GLY A 963 25.07 -35.93 -16.58
C GLY A 963 24.73 -35.87 -15.08
N CYS A 964 23.45 -35.80 -14.71
CA CYS A 964 23.03 -36.04 -13.33
C CYS A 964 23.35 -37.48 -12.88
N ALA A 965 23.68 -37.65 -11.61
CA ALA A 965 23.95 -38.96 -11.00
C ALA A 965 22.66 -39.73 -10.67
N VAL A 966 21.53 -39.05 -10.54
CA VAL A 966 20.23 -39.70 -10.34
C VAL A 966 19.77 -40.36 -11.65
N PRO A 967 19.43 -41.67 -11.66
CA PRO A 967 18.97 -42.35 -12.87
C PRO A 967 17.63 -41.78 -13.37
N VAL A 968 17.58 -41.40 -14.65
CA VAL A 968 16.37 -40.92 -15.34
C VAL A 968 16.07 -41.84 -16.52
N ASP A 969 15.00 -42.62 -16.43
CA ASP A 969 14.45 -43.38 -17.56
C ASP A 969 13.40 -42.52 -18.28
N GLU A 970 13.82 -41.85 -19.36
CA GLU A 970 12.96 -40.94 -20.12
C GLU A 970 11.72 -41.64 -20.70
N ALA A 971 11.87 -42.90 -21.13
CA ALA A 971 10.77 -43.67 -21.72
C ALA A 971 9.72 -44.01 -20.66
N ALA A 972 10.14 -44.47 -19.48
CA ALA A 972 9.23 -44.77 -18.38
C ALA A 972 8.47 -43.53 -17.88
N VAL A 973 9.13 -42.36 -17.83
CA VAL A 973 8.50 -41.09 -17.44
C VAL A 973 7.48 -40.64 -18.49
N GLN A 974 7.82 -40.76 -19.78
CA GLN A 974 6.91 -40.40 -20.88
C GLN A 974 5.71 -41.34 -20.98
N GLU A 975 5.87 -42.64 -20.70
CA GLU A 975 4.77 -43.62 -20.65
C GLU A 975 3.72 -43.24 -19.59
N ARG A 976 4.13 -42.56 -18.52
CA ARG A 976 3.25 -42.01 -17.48
C ARG A 976 2.57 -40.68 -17.87
N GLY A 977 2.76 -40.20 -19.10
CA GLY A 977 2.16 -38.97 -19.61
C GLY A 977 2.87 -37.68 -19.16
N ILE A 978 4.09 -37.79 -18.63
CA ILE A 978 4.88 -36.65 -18.15
C ILE A 978 5.88 -36.25 -19.23
N LYS A 979 5.87 -34.97 -19.63
CA LYS A 979 6.82 -34.44 -20.62
C LYS A 979 8.20 -34.29 -19.98
N VAL A 980 9.24 -34.61 -20.73
CA VAL A 980 10.63 -34.56 -20.24
C VAL A 980 11.39 -33.43 -20.93
N VAL A 981 12.07 -32.59 -20.15
CA VAL A 981 12.95 -31.51 -20.61
C VAL A 981 14.36 -31.78 -20.10
N LYS A 982 15.22 -32.26 -20.98
CA LYS A 982 16.64 -32.49 -20.71
C LYS A 982 17.44 -31.23 -21.02
N ILE A 983 18.12 -30.67 -20.03
CA ILE A 983 19.02 -29.52 -20.23
C ILE A 983 20.39 -30.03 -20.67
N PRO A 984 20.87 -29.70 -21.88
CA PRO A 984 22.11 -30.23 -22.41
C PRO A 984 23.35 -29.60 -21.77
N SER A 985 24.47 -30.31 -21.85
CA SER A 985 25.78 -29.89 -21.31
C SER A 985 26.27 -28.55 -21.84
N SER A 986 25.90 -28.20 -23.06
CA SER A 986 26.20 -26.91 -23.70
C SER A 986 25.54 -25.71 -23.00
N VAL A 987 24.39 -25.94 -22.35
CA VAL A 987 23.60 -24.90 -21.67
C VAL A 987 24.05 -24.73 -20.22
N HIS A 988 24.27 -25.82 -19.47
CA HIS A 988 24.66 -25.73 -18.06
C HIS A 988 26.17 -25.56 -17.81
N ARG A 989 27.02 -25.79 -18.83
CA ARG A 989 28.47 -25.50 -18.83
C ARG A 989 29.23 -25.99 -17.59
N THR A 990 28.81 -27.11 -17.01
CA THR A 990 29.49 -27.65 -15.81
C THR A 990 30.83 -28.26 -16.23
N PRO A 991 31.95 -27.95 -15.54
CA PRO A 991 33.25 -28.54 -15.85
C PRO A 991 33.24 -30.08 -15.78
N LEU A 992 33.98 -30.75 -16.67
CA LEU A 992 34.13 -32.20 -16.64
C LEU A 992 34.57 -32.68 -15.24
N GLY A 993 33.87 -33.69 -14.70
CA GLY A 993 34.15 -34.27 -13.39
C GLY A 993 33.48 -33.57 -12.19
N LYS A 994 32.71 -32.49 -12.42
CA LYS A 994 31.87 -31.87 -11.38
C LYS A 994 30.39 -32.19 -11.62
N THR A 995 29.65 -32.38 -10.53
CA THR A 995 28.20 -32.58 -10.55
C THR A 995 27.49 -31.34 -11.11
N PRO A 996 26.58 -31.49 -12.09
CA PRO A 996 25.81 -30.37 -12.64
C PRO A 996 24.82 -29.81 -11.61
N MET A 997 24.65 -28.50 -11.56
CA MET A 997 23.69 -27.83 -10.67
C MET A 997 22.89 -26.78 -11.43
N PHE A 998 21.64 -26.55 -10.99
CA PHE A 998 20.81 -25.50 -11.56
C PHE A 998 21.37 -24.10 -11.23
N SER A 999 21.36 -23.24 -12.23
CA SER A 999 21.72 -21.82 -12.19
C SER A 999 20.60 -21.02 -12.83
N SER A 1000 20.57 -19.68 -12.65
CA SER A 1000 19.49 -18.88 -13.24
C SER A 1000 19.32 -19.11 -14.75
N PRO A 1001 20.41 -19.09 -15.56
CA PRO A 1001 20.30 -19.30 -17.00
C PRO A 1001 19.77 -20.69 -17.39
N THR A 1002 20.11 -21.74 -16.63
CA THR A 1002 19.64 -23.10 -16.97
C THR A 1002 18.16 -23.28 -16.67
N VAL A 1003 17.67 -22.61 -15.63
CA VAL A 1003 16.26 -22.62 -15.27
C VAL A 1003 15.43 -21.75 -16.20
N GLU A 1004 15.91 -20.56 -16.57
CA GLU A 1004 15.27 -19.71 -17.59
C GLU A 1004 15.09 -20.48 -18.89
N TRP A 1005 16.17 -21.11 -19.38
CA TRP A 1005 16.12 -21.94 -20.58
C TRP A 1005 15.11 -23.09 -20.46
N ALA A 1006 15.10 -23.80 -19.32
CA ALA A 1006 14.17 -24.90 -19.11
C ALA A 1006 12.71 -24.44 -19.04
N MET A 1007 12.43 -23.31 -18.40
CA MET A 1007 11.08 -22.75 -18.33
C MET A 1007 10.60 -22.30 -19.71
N GLU A 1008 11.47 -21.74 -20.55
CA GLU A 1008 11.16 -21.43 -21.95
C GLU A 1008 10.72 -22.68 -22.72
N GLN A 1009 11.41 -23.81 -22.55
CA GLN A 1009 10.99 -25.08 -23.15
C GLN A 1009 9.66 -25.59 -22.61
N VAL A 1010 9.41 -25.44 -21.31
CA VAL A 1010 8.12 -25.80 -20.70
C VAL A 1010 6.99 -24.95 -21.27
N VAL A 1011 7.20 -23.64 -21.42
CA VAL A 1011 6.20 -22.73 -22.01
C VAL A 1011 5.94 -23.10 -23.47
N ASN A 1012 6.96 -23.49 -24.25
CA ASN A 1012 6.78 -23.96 -25.62
C ASN A 1012 5.97 -25.26 -25.74
N HIS A 1013 5.89 -26.04 -24.65
CA HIS A 1013 5.06 -27.26 -24.60
C HIS A 1013 3.60 -27.00 -24.21
N LEU A 1014 3.27 -25.78 -23.76
CA LEU A 1014 1.91 -25.34 -23.41
C LEU A 1014 1.19 -24.78 -24.63
#